data_AF-A0A8G0KT61-F1
#
_entry.id   AF-A0A8G0KT61-F1
#
_cell.length_a   1.000
_cell.length_b   1.000
_cell.length_c   1.000
_cell.angle_alpha   90.00
_cell.angle_beta   90.00
_cell.angle_gamma   90.00
#
_symmetry.space_group_name_H-M   'P 1'
#
loop_
_entity.id
_entity.type
_entity.pdbx_description
1 polymer ?
#
loop_
_entity_poly.entity_id
_entity_poly.type
_entity_poly.pdbx_seq_one_letter_code
_entity_poly.pdbx_strand_id
1 'polypeptide(L)'
;MSNLSKKPIVEYILDSKDDLAMTYYEHFRKLCDYTKIPFNFKIVDRFNEQLKIENSARVLIINDTKRLNNQTIPVLLKFVSTGGTLIFPNIGDDQRFIFFWGMRYDSDLSYDIVSKGICLNTIPLGGKRQINLYSDTKHFAFAKSNFRKDLNIGIWSDNQMTMPILIENNIGMGKVICCNSSKTFEKRDRGLLFAFLLRGLSGIPYPLANTSTIFLDDFPSPLYDSKQEPIKSEYNMTMNEFVYKRWWPDMKKIAQKFNIKYTALLAFDYDDIRHAPFSFKQWDFAKMKEKGNTKKGTSNYLTHDLLNDNHELGFHGYNHFSLLKEEWKDPEDIFFSLKATKKKWLVNDFGDFPVTYVPPSNYIDSYGIAELKRGMPSLKYFSSLYLGDKKEGGDREFDFEPYHKDLFDYPRVSSGFYFNDEKYYNIFSTYLYTGIWTHFVHPDDVFQIGNTKEKKKKKYNYELRNDLGLNWKKGKKTLYSCFDDFLTEFKEIKPQSEFYTVKDAAPIVMKWRESKYQHLIIGEKYTVREETDLFTEKGNTWGVYFDELSQKNKEELASQSKNYTITDFMGGKLVSLNSGNKLSFTLEKKIMDEEQIYNKVLEEYNLFEKNRGLFLSGKLGAEDYFKKLEEEKRKLLALMLSQPKINYAVWNKYATYMSWDGKGDEVWVLLEKHCDKYPSKHNINYSFELSNILGYSSEELHTKWICNQYQWNNEKLAVLKEYLSIITPSEDYDEIKKVLFKIFQLEPNCENQEAYVYHALVYAKEEAFQYLNTLDPATSYFNENLVSDISWSYVNENEDYQNAINWSEFTSLISADTRLSWMFELRQYVELEQYYRKYISQNPNDESMKQKMFQIYEVLGKYDDACGVLLQIKDQKIFEEIKEHLNEQIIYFDIETQEELIRKYPTIFTPINKEKIQMKLKDLYGDYLDAHSTLSYFVGKKTNFQNYLKYSHYDKKRNSHDFFVKHKELYSVDQTSNNVSTILEFAYEFKKKQSDQINKFFYTYGLGLEKDWSGKFYYNAKGGINMVTNKYNLSTNLEYIPANFLEAYKENVYQLQWNGAYNKYFKFLEVDSYVITDYYPKLSNVNITLSSKIKTASNREKNFKVIPYLEAFCQFSNISERVKVSPVYLIKNRYFGGAGIEANFGDDYSKFKLHTSGAYYFDSFESSFINFRMNSHYKMLKRVI
;
A
#
# COMPACT_ATOMS: atom_id res chain seq x y z
N MET A 1 -27.67 18.71 -1.89
CA MET A 1 -27.72 20.18 -1.99
C MET A 1 -28.18 20.74 -0.65
N SER A 2 -27.50 21.76 -0.11
CA SER A 2 -28.03 22.53 1.03
C SER A 2 -29.08 23.54 0.54
N ASN A 3 -30.18 23.68 1.29
CA ASN A 3 -31.21 24.66 0.97
C ASN A 3 -30.79 26.05 1.48
N LEU A 4 -30.79 27.05 0.61
CA LEU A 4 -30.52 28.44 0.96
C LEU A 4 -31.57 28.94 1.97
N SER A 5 -31.12 29.56 3.06
CA SER A 5 -32.02 30.00 4.13
C SER A 5 -32.65 31.36 3.82
N LYS A 6 -33.98 31.46 3.97
CA LYS A 6 -34.69 32.75 4.02
C LYS A 6 -34.41 33.57 5.29
N LYS A 7 -33.71 32.96 6.26
CA LYS A 7 -33.17 33.61 7.47
C LYS A 7 -31.70 33.20 7.61
N PRO A 8 -30.78 33.78 6.81
CA PRO A 8 -29.36 33.47 6.91
C PRO A 8 -28.79 34.01 8.23
N ILE A 9 -27.80 33.31 8.77
CA ILE A 9 -26.89 33.82 9.81
C ILE A 9 -25.57 34.26 9.17
N VAL A 10 -25.17 33.58 8.08
CA VAL A 10 -24.08 33.96 7.19
C VAL A 10 -24.67 34.34 5.84
N GLU A 11 -24.42 35.56 5.38
CA GLU A 11 -24.84 36.06 4.06
C GLU A 11 -23.60 36.39 3.21
N TYR A 12 -23.64 36.07 1.92
CA TYR A 12 -22.53 36.31 0.98
C TYR A 12 -22.97 37.24 -0.16
N ILE A 13 -22.18 38.27 -0.48
CA ILE A 13 -22.42 39.11 -1.67
C ILE A 13 -21.62 38.54 -2.84
N LEU A 14 -22.34 37.91 -3.78
CA LEU A 14 -21.75 37.23 -4.93
C LEU A 14 -21.68 38.17 -6.13
N ASP A 15 -20.47 38.49 -6.56
CA ASP A 15 -20.24 38.87 -7.95
C ASP A 15 -20.13 37.59 -8.79
N SER A 16 -21.16 37.29 -9.58
CA SER A 16 -21.16 36.13 -10.48
C SER A 16 -20.37 36.36 -11.78
N LYS A 17 -19.55 37.42 -11.84
CA LYS A 17 -18.60 37.71 -12.93
C LYS A 17 -17.13 37.69 -12.47
N ASP A 18 -16.88 37.42 -11.19
CA ASP A 18 -15.55 37.23 -10.61
C ASP A 18 -15.37 35.76 -10.21
N ASP A 19 -14.44 35.07 -10.87
CA ASP A 19 -14.10 33.67 -10.59
C ASP A 19 -13.60 33.47 -9.14
N LEU A 20 -12.95 34.49 -8.56
CA LEU A 20 -12.46 34.44 -7.19
C LEU A 20 -13.62 34.54 -6.18
N ALA A 21 -14.60 35.42 -6.43
CA ALA A 21 -15.85 35.45 -5.67
C ALA A 21 -16.63 34.13 -5.80
N MET A 22 -16.68 33.51 -6.98
CA MET A 22 -17.31 32.20 -7.14
C MET A 22 -16.58 31.10 -6.36
N THR A 23 -15.24 31.10 -6.38
CA THR A 23 -14.40 30.14 -5.61
C THR A 23 -14.62 30.29 -4.10
N TYR A 24 -14.57 31.53 -3.59
CA TYR A 24 -14.83 31.80 -2.18
C TYR A 24 -16.28 31.50 -1.79
N TYR A 25 -17.26 31.81 -2.64
CA TYR A 25 -18.66 31.47 -2.44
C TYR A 25 -18.83 29.97 -2.21
N GLU A 26 -18.27 29.11 -3.08
CA GLU A 26 -18.34 27.66 -2.88
C GLU A 26 -17.59 27.18 -1.63
N HIS A 27 -16.46 27.79 -1.27
CA HIS A 27 -15.77 27.46 -0.01
C HIS A 27 -16.62 27.81 1.23
N PHE A 28 -17.21 29.01 1.31
CA PHE A 28 -18.05 29.41 2.44
C PHE A 28 -19.41 28.69 2.45
N ARG A 29 -20.03 28.47 1.29
CA ARG A 29 -21.25 27.66 1.11
C ARG A 29 -21.02 26.24 1.61
N LYS A 30 -19.90 25.61 1.24
CA LYS A 30 -19.59 24.24 1.65
C LYS A 30 -19.26 24.11 3.14
N LEU A 31 -18.60 25.11 3.72
CA LEU A 31 -18.42 25.22 5.17
C LEU A 31 -19.75 25.29 5.91
N CYS A 32 -20.69 26.12 5.46
CA CYS A 32 -22.01 26.24 6.06
C CYS A 32 -22.89 24.99 5.83
N ASP A 33 -22.74 24.28 4.71
CA ASP A 33 -23.39 22.99 4.45
C ASP A 33 -22.91 21.88 5.41
N TYR A 34 -21.60 21.78 5.68
CA TYR A 34 -21.08 20.85 6.69
C TYR A 34 -21.51 21.22 8.10
N THR A 35 -21.32 22.48 8.48
CA THR A 35 -21.60 22.97 9.84
C THR A 35 -23.08 23.29 10.08
N LYS A 36 -23.94 23.08 9.08
CA LYS A 36 -25.41 23.28 9.10
C LYS A 36 -25.85 24.73 9.42
N ILE A 37 -24.93 25.68 9.42
CA ILE A 37 -25.16 27.09 9.73
C ILE A 37 -26.00 27.71 8.60
N PRO A 38 -27.13 28.40 8.89
CA PRO A 38 -28.00 28.93 7.86
C PRO A 38 -27.29 29.95 6.96
N PHE A 39 -27.14 29.59 5.69
CA PHE A 39 -26.42 30.37 4.68
C PHE A 39 -27.35 30.86 3.57
N ASN A 40 -27.06 32.04 3.03
CA ASN A 40 -27.67 32.54 1.80
C ASN A 40 -26.69 33.48 1.07
N PHE A 41 -27.03 33.85 -0.16
CA PHE A 41 -26.30 34.88 -0.90
C PHE A 41 -27.22 35.85 -1.63
N LYS A 42 -26.68 37.03 -1.93
CA LYS A 42 -27.30 38.00 -2.84
C LYS A 42 -26.32 38.30 -3.98
N ILE A 43 -26.81 38.27 -5.22
CA ILE A 43 -26.03 38.71 -6.37
C ILE A 43 -25.82 40.22 -6.24
N VAL A 44 -24.59 40.69 -6.49
CA VAL A 44 -24.16 42.09 -6.26
C VAL A 44 -25.11 43.13 -6.85
N ASP A 45 -25.64 42.89 -8.06
CA ASP A 45 -26.58 43.80 -8.73
C ASP A 45 -27.91 43.93 -7.95
N ARG A 46 -28.49 42.81 -7.48
CA ARG A 46 -29.71 42.84 -6.65
C ARG A 46 -29.46 43.41 -5.26
N PHE A 47 -28.24 43.27 -4.74
CA PHE A 47 -27.87 43.90 -3.48
C PHE A 47 -27.75 45.42 -3.62
N ASN A 48 -27.21 45.91 -4.74
CA ASN A 48 -27.20 47.34 -5.09
C ASN A 48 -28.61 47.93 -5.25
N GLU A 49 -29.56 47.18 -5.80
CA GLU A 49 -30.98 47.57 -5.92
C GLU A 49 -31.70 47.63 -4.57
N GLN A 50 -31.45 46.65 -3.69
CA GLN A 50 -32.24 46.45 -2.46
C GLN A 50 -31.61 47.09 -1.22
N LEU A 51 -30.28 47.29 -1.21
CA LEU A 51 -29.50 47.88 -0.11
C LEU A 51 -29.80 47.26 1.27
N LYS A 52 -30.13 45.96 1.28
CA LYS A 52 -30.66 45.25 2.45
C LYS A 52 -29.87 43.98 2.75
N ILE A 53 -29.32 43.93 3.96
CA ILE A 53 -28.83 42.72 4.63
C ILE A 53 -30.02 42.11 5.41
N GLU A 54 -30.10 40.78 5.55
CA GLU A 54 -31.20 40.20 6.34
C GLU A 54 -30.99 40.39 7.85
N ASN A 55 -32.05 40.74 8.58
CA ASN A 55 -32.01 41.03 10.03
C ASN A 55 -31.57 39.83 10.91
N SER A 56 -31.47 38.61 10.34
CA SER A 56 -30.92 37.43 11.02
C SER A 56 -29.42 37.23 10.79
N ALA A 57 -28.83 37.93 9.80
CA ALA A 57 -27.42 37.79 9.46
C ALA A 57 -26.55 38.37 10.59
N ARG A 58 -25.51 37.62 10.95
CA ARG A 58 -24.46 38.05 11.89
C ARG A 58 -23.12 38.20 11.19
N VAL A 59 -22.93 37.50 10.07
CA VAL A 59 -21.75 37.58 9.22
C VAL A 59 -22.20 37.96 7.81
N LEU A 60 -21.53 38.95 7.21
CA LEU A 60 -21.64 39.28 5.79
C LEU A 60 -20.26 39.17 5.14
N ILE A 61 -20.17 38.44 4.04
CA ILE A 61 -18.92 38.18 3.31
C ILE A 61 -18.95 38.92 1.97
N ILE A 62 -17.85 39.59 1.61
CA ILE A 62 -17.69 40.34 0.35
C ILE A 62 -16.29 40.05 -0.19
N ASN A 63 -16.16 39.54 -1.42
CA ASN A 63 -14.86 39.28 -2.05
C ASN A 63 -14.30 40.52 -2.76
N ASP A 64 -14.92 40.93 -3.87
CA ASP A 64 -14.66 42.22 -4.50
C ASP A 64 -15.78 43.22 -4.13
N THR A 65 -15.38 44.46 -3.94
CA THR A 65 -16.24 45.58 -3.58
C THR A 65 -16.48 46.53 -4.75
N LYS A 66 -15.70 46.46 -5.85
CA LYS A 66 -15.75 47.41 -6.97
C LYS A 66 -17.16 47.59 -7.54
N ARG A 67 -17.90 46.49 -7.71
CA ARG A 67 -19.28 46.52 -8.24
C ARG A 67 -20.34 47.01 -7.24
N LEU A 68 -20.00 47.22 -5.96
CA LEU A 68 -20.92 47.82 -4.99
C LEU A 68 -21.11 49.32 -5.27
N ASN A 69 -22.33 49.81 -5.11
CA ASN A 69 -22.64 51.24 -5.25
C ASN A 69 -22.23 52.02 -3.98
N ASN A 70 -22.08 53.35 -4.08
CA ASN A 70 -21.68 54.16 -2.92
C ASN A 70 -22.75 54.16 -1.80
N GLN A 71 -24.02 53.90 -2.13
CA GLN A 71 -25.11 53.78 -1.16
C GLN A 71 -25.01 52.53 -0.27
N THR A 72 -24.17 51.55 -0.65
CA THR A 72 -23.85 50.37 0.17
C THR A 72 -23.05 50.75 1.42
N ILE A 73 -22.20 51.79 1.37
CA ILE A 73 -21.29 52.10 2.49
C ILE A 73 -22.05 52.41 3.80
N PRO A 74 -23.08 53.28 3.83
CA PRO A 74 -23.92 53.47 5.02
C PRO A 74 -24.56 52.19 5.57
N VAL A 75 -24.95 51.25 4.70
CA VAL A 75 -25.58 49.98 5.07
C VAL A 75 -24.56 49.06 5.77
N LEU A 76 -23.36 48.96 5.22
CA LEU A 76 -22.26 48.18 5.82
C LEU A 76 -21.78 48.80 7.14
N LEU A 77 -21.68 50.13 7.21
CA LEU A 77 -21.38 50.85 8.45
C LEU A 77 -22.43 50.56 9.53
N LYS A 78 -23.74 50.60 9.21
CA LYS A 78 -24.81 50.28 10.17
C LYS A 78 -24.74 48.83 10.65
N PHE A 79 -24.53 47.89 9.73
CA PHE A 79 -24.42 46.47 10.05
C PHE A 79 -23.25 46.17 11.00
N VAL A 80 -22.05 46.67 10.70
CA VAL A 80 -20.89 46.45 11.58
C VAL A 80 -21.04 47.23 12.90
N SER A 81 -21.53 48.48 12.86
CA SER A 81 -21.64 49.31 14.07
C SER A 81 -22.58 48.72 15.12
N THR A 82 -23.60 47.96 14.70
CA THR A 82 -24.59 47.30 15.57
C THR A 82 -24.21 45.87 15.99
N GLY A 83 -23.01 45.39 15.64
CA GLY A 83 -22.50 44.09 16.10
C GLY A 83 -22.37 43.03 15.01
N GLY A 84 -22.71 43.34 13.76
CA GLY A 84 -22.41 42.49 12.61
C GLY A 84 -20.91 42.30 12.38
N THR A 85 -20.54 41.21 11.72
CA THR A 85 -19.17 40.90 11.32
C THR A 85 -19.03 40.95 9.80
N LEU A 86 -18.17 41.83 9.29
CA LEU A 86 -17.81 41.87 7.87
C LEU A 86 -16.58 41.00 7.64
N ILE A 87 -16.57 40.18 6.58
CA ILE A 87 -15.41 39.37 6.19
C ILE A 87 -15.01 39.70 4.75
N PHE A 88 -13.78 40.17 4.59
CA PHE A 88 -13.10 40.35 3.31
C PHE A 88 -12.01 39.27 3.20
N PRO A 89 -12.24 38.16 2.45
CA PRO A 89 -11.30 37.04 2.36
C PRO A 89 -10.09 37.34 1.45
N ASN A 90 -10.13 38.47 0.74
CA ASN A 90 -9.03 39.13 0.05
C ASN A 90 -9.18 40.66 0.25
N ILE A 91 -8.14 41.44 -0.03
CA ILE A 91 -8.19 42.91 -0.08
C ILE A 91 -8.12 43.38 -1.54
N GLY A 92 -8.96 44.34 -1.89
CA GLY A 92 -8.93 45.04 -3.18
C GLY A 92 -8.18 46.37 -3.14
N ASP A 93 -8.17 47.04 -4.28
CA ASP A 93 -7.72 48.42 -4.50
C ASP A 93 -8.87 49.45 -4.45
N ASP A 94 -10.10 49.01 -4.13
CA ASP A 94 -11.28 49.88 -3.99
C ASP A 94 -11.18 50.79 -2.76
N GLN A 95 -10.96 52.06 -3.05
CA GLN A 95 -10.50 53.00 -2.04
C GLN A 95 -11.57 53.43 -1.04
N ARG A 96 -12.85 53.16 -1.34
CA ARG A 96 -14.00 53.42 -0.47
C ARG A 96 -14.03 52.50 0.76
N PHE A 97 -13.33 51.37 0.70
CA PHE A 97 -13.36 50.31 1.72
C PHE A 97 -12.17 50.32 2.68
N ILE A 98 -11.18 51.19 2.44
CA ILE A 98 -9.95 51.34 3.21
C ILE A 98 -10.21 51.62 4.71
N PHE A 99 -11.29 52.34 5.04
CA PHE A 99 -11.75 52.52 6.43
C PHE A 99 -12.10 51.19 7.12
N PHE A 100 -12.85 50.31 6.43
CA PHE A 100 -13.24 49.00 6.95
C PHE A 100 -12.03 48.08 7.11
N TRP A 101 -11.06 48.14 6.21
CA TRP A 101 -9.82 47.36 6.26
C TRP A 101 -8.82 47.82 7.34
N GLY A 102 -9.16 48.84 8.14
CA GLY A 102 -8.34 49.30 9.26
C GLY A 102 -7.13 50.16 8.83
N MET A 103 -7.09 50.60 7.58
CA MET A 103 -6.00 51.39 7.04
C MET A 103 -6.09 52.87 7.47
N ARG A 104 -5.04 53.64 7.23
CA ARG A 104 -5.05 55.10 7.44
C ARG A 104 -5.55 55.87 6.22
N TYR A 105 -6.02 57.10 6.43
CA TYR A 105 -6.47 57.98 5.34
C TYR A 105 -5.32 58.36 4.40
N ASP A 106 -4.11 58.55 4.96
CA ASP A 106 -2.84 58.84 4.29
C ASP A 106 -2.13 57.57 3.76
N SER A 107 -2.82 56.43 3.71
CA SER A 107 -2.30 55.22 3.09
C SER A 107 -2.03 55.46 1.61
N ASP A 108 -0.75 55.33 1.24
CA ASP A 108 -0.23 55.42 -0.12
C ASP A 108 -0.51 54.15 -0.95
N LEU A 109 -1.16 53.15 -0.36
CA LEU A 109 -1.42 51.84 -0.93
C LEU A 109 -0.12 51.10 -1.33
N SER A 110 0.98 51.39 -0.64
CA SER A 110 2.27 50.71 -0.85
C SER A 110 2.16 49.20 -0.60
N TYR A 111 2.67 48.40 -1.54
CA TYR A 111 2.68 46.94 -1.42
C TYR A 111 3.98 46.43 -0.80
N ASP A 112 3.87 45.46 0.11
CA ASP A 112 4.94 44.52 0.38
C ASP A 112 4.92 43.42 -0.70
N ILE A 113 6.10 43.10 -1.23
CA ILE A 113 6.35 42.08 -2.27
C ILE A 113 7.59 41.22 -1.91
N VAL A 114 8.05 41.32 -0.67
CA VAL A 114 9.26 40.70 -0.13
C VAL A 114 8.89 39.67 0.94
N SER A 115 7.93 40.00 1.81
CA SER A 115 7.40 39.09 2.83
C SER A 115 6.81 37.81 2.23
N LYS A 116 7.09 36.69 2.90
CA LYS A 116 6.71 35.34 2.48
C LYS A 116 6.06 34.55 3.61
N GLY A 117 5.26 33.56 3.23
CA GLY A 117 4.73 32.54 4.14
C GLY A 117 3.64 33.04 5.07
N ILE A 118 3.07 32.11 5.83
CA ILE A 118 2.07 32.36 6.86
C ILE A 118 2.52 31.69 8.16
N CYS A 119 2.85 32.49 9.16
CA CYS A 119 3.08 32.07 10.53
C CYS A 119 1.75 32.02 11.28
N LEU A 120 1.31 30.81 11.62
CA LEU A 120 0.05 30.56 12.31
C LEU A 120 0.31 29.84 13.64
N ASN A 121 -0.19 30.39 14.74
CA ASN A 121 -0.41 29.58 15.94
C ASN A 121 -1.63 28.68 15.66
N THR A 122 -1.53 27.37 15.87
CA THR A 122 -2.62 26.43 15.57
C THR A 122 -3.72 26.40 16.64
N ILE A 123 -3.56 27.13 17.76
CA ILE A 123 -4.65 27.37 18.72
C ILE A 123 -5.92 27.90 18.02
N PRO A 124 -5.83 28.92 17.13
CA PRO A 124 -6.80 29.25 16.06
C PRO A 124 -7.43 28.15 15.18
N LEU A 125 -7.02 26.89 15.26
CA LEU A 125 -7.64 25.72 14.62
C LEU A 125 -7.96 24.61 15.63
N GLY A 126 -7.76 24.87 16.92
CA GLY A 126 -7.85 23.88 17.99
C GLY A 126 -6.68 22.91 18.05
N GLY A 127 -5.48 23.30 17.58
CA GLY A 127 -4.20 22.63 17.83
C GLY A 127 -3.42 23.26 19.01
N LYS A 128 -2.16 22.87 19.22
CA LYS A 128 -1.28 23.36 20.31
C LYS A 128 0.07 23.94 19.87
N ARG A 129 0.44 23.82 18.59
CA ARG A 129 1.78 24.19 18.06
C ARG A 129 1.75 25.49 17.27
N GLN A 130 2.89 26.18 17.16
CA GLN A 130 3.09 27.16 16.10
C GLN A 130 3.54 26.43 14.83
N ILE A 131 3.04 26.86 13.67
CA ILE A 131 3.40 26.32 12.35
C ILE A 131 3.74 27.44 11.37
N ASN A 132 4.53 27.10 10.36
CA ASN A 132 4.89 27.97 9.24
C ASN A 132 4.42 27.30 7.96
N LEU A 133 3.55 27.96 7.21
CA LEU A 133 2.96 27.45 5.97
C LEU A 133 3.40 28.31 4.79
N TYR A 134 3.31 27.75 3.58
CA TYR A 134 3.51 28.47 2.32
C TYR A 134 4.84 29.24 2.26
N SER A 135 5.90 28.71 2.87
CA SER A 135 7.13 29.45 3.23
C SER A 135 7.85 30.13 2.06
N ASP A 136 7.67 29.62 0.84
CA ASP A 136 8.23 30.22 -0.36
C ASP A 136 7.28 31.17 -1.12
N THR A 137 5.99 31.13 -0.81
CA THR A 137 4.95 31.99 -1.38
C THR A 137 5.15 33.42 -0.93
N LYS A 138 5.42 34.31 -1.88
CA LYS A 138 5.35 35.76 -1.66
C LYS A 138 3.88 36.19 -1.57
N HIS A 139 3.62 37.15 -0.71
CA HIS A 139 2.36 37.88 -0.71
C HIS A 139 2.54 39.16 -1.55
N PHE A 140 1.57 39.46 -2.40
CA PHE A 140 1.30 40.84 -2.80
C PHE A 140 0.21 41.34 -1.86
N ALA A 141 0.56 42.25 -0.97
CA ALA A 141 -0.28 42.70 0.12
C ALA A 141 0.08 44.15 0.48
N PHE A 142 -0.83 44.90 1.10
CA PHE A 142 -0.45 46.23 1.58
C PHE A 142 0.58 46.11 2.69
N ALA A 143 1.63 46.94 2.61
CA ALA A 143 2.69 46.96 3.58
C ALA A 143 2.14 47.35 4.96
N LYS A 144 2.78 46.84 6.03
CA LYS A 144 2.44 47.15 7.44
C LYS A 144 2.35 48.66 7.72
N SER A 145 3.07 49.47 6.94
CA SER A 145 3.04 50.93 6.90
C SER A 145 1.74 51.57 6.40
N ASN A 146 0.73 50.82 5.96
CA ASN A 146 -0.58 51.35 5.55
C ASN A 146 -1.64 51.29 6.66
N PHE A 147 -1.48 50.35 7.59
CA PHE A 147 -2.46 50.05 8.61
C PHE A 147 -2.35 50.99 9.82
N ARG A 148 -3.42 51.08 10.62
CA ARG A 148 -3.34 51.70 11.95
C ARG A 148 -2.68 50.75 12.96
N LYS A 149 -2.29 51.28 14.14
CA LYS A 149 -1.54 50.55 15.18
C LYS A 149 -2.44 49.88 16.25
N ASP A 150 -3.74 50.18 16.23
CA ASP A 150 -4.78 49.71 17.14
C ASP A 150 -5.49 48.42 16.69
N LEU A 151 -5.15 47.90 15.50
CA LEU A 151 -5.79 46.72 14.93
C LEU A 151 -5.36 45.43 15.65
N ASN A 152 -6.30 44.51 15.83
CA ASN A 152 -5.98 43.16 16.31
C ASN A 152 -5.46 42.32 15.12
N ILE A 153 -4.29 41.69 15.25
CA ILE A 153 -3.63 40.98 14.14
C ILE A 153 -3.44 39.52 14.54
N GLY A 154 -4.33 38.66 14.02
CA GLY A 154 -4.38 37.24 14.40
C GLY A 154 -3.39 36.35 13.66
N ILE A 155 -2.89 36.77 12.50
CA ILE A 155 -1.98 35.99 11.64
C ILE A 155 -0.96 36.93 10.99
N TRP A 156 0.30 36.50 10.95
CA TRP A 156 1.43 37.22 10.39
C TRP A 156 2.08 36.41 9.26
N SER A 157 2.88 37.06 8.42
CA SER A 157 3.73 36.39 7.42
C SER A 157 4.74 35.44 8.10
N ASP A 158 5.44 35.96 9.11
CA ASP A 158 6.55 35.27 9.76
C ASP A 158 6.59 35.48 11.29
N ASN A 159 7.54 34.78 11.94
CA ASN A 159 7.82 34.90 13.38
C ASN A 159 8.39 36.26 13.80
N GLN A 160 8.80 37.12 12.85
CA GLN A 160 9.30 38.47 13.11
C GLN A 160 8.18 39.53 13.01
N MET A 161 6.95 39.09 12.69
CA MET A 161 5.77 39.95 12.52
C MET A 161 6.00 41.04 11.46
N THR A 162 6.70 40.72 10.37
CA THR A 162 7.05 41.70 9.31
C THR A 162 5.81 42.32 8.67
N MET A 163 4.83 41.51 8.28
CA MET A 163 3.63 41.92 7.56
C MET A 163 2.38 41.22 8.12
N PRO A 164 1.28 41.95 8.38
CA PRO A 164 0.03 41.35 8.84
C PRO A 164 -0.67 40.62 7.69
N ILE A 165 -1.15 39.39 7.95
CA ILE A 165 -1.94 38.59 7.01
C ILE A 165 -3.43 38.67 7.35
N LEU A 166 -3.79 38.48 8.63
CA LEU A 166 -5.18 38.59 9.09
C LEU A 166 -5.33 39.76 10.04
N ILE A 167 -6.20 40.69 9.66
CA ILE A 167 -6.44 41.96 10.34
C ILE A 167 -7.88 41.98 10.83
N GLU A 168 -8.07 42.27 12.12
CA GLU A 168 -9.37 42.49 12.75
C GLU A 168 -9.47 43.95 13.22
N ASN A 169 -10.38 44.69 12.58
CA ASN A 169 -10.66 46.10 12.84
C ASN A 169 -12.03 46.21 13.52
N ASN A 170 -12.07 46.61 14.79
CA ASN A 170 -13.32 46.75 15.54
C ASN A 170 -14.00 48.08 15.19
N ILE A 171 -15.28 48.04 14.80
CA ILE A 171 -16.06 49.22 14.40
C ILE A 171 -17.40 49.20 15.14
N GLY A 172 -17.61 50.20 16.00
CA GLY A 172 -18.78 50.24 16.90
C GLY A 172 -18.82 49.01 17.81
N MET A 173 -19.91 48.23 17.72
CA MET A 173 -20.11 47.00 18.50
C MET A 173 -19.59 45.74 17.80
N GLY A 174 -19.30 45.81 16.49
CA GLY A 174 -18.91 44.69 15.63
C GLY A 174 -17.45 44.76 15.16
N LYS A 175 -17.11 43.94 14.17
CA LYS A 175 -15.74 43.75 13.71
C LYS A 175 -15.66 43.51 12.20
N VAL A 176 -14.59 43.98 11.57
CA VAL A 176 -14.22 43.68 10.19
C VAL A 176 -13.00 42.77 10.21
N ILE A 177 -13.10 41.61 9.57
CA ILE A 177 -12.02 40.64 9.40
C ILE A 177 -11.55 40.71 7.97
N CYS A 178 -10.25 40.89 7.77
CA CYS A 178 -9.66 41.28 6.50
C CYS A 178 -8.37 40.50 6.21
N CYS A 179 -8.30 39.83 5.05
CA CYS A 179 -7.09 39.11 4.65
C CYS A 179 -6.22 39.96 3.71
N ASN A 180 -5.13 40.49 4.27
CA ASN A 180 -4.12 41.27 3.56
C ASN A 180 -3.12 40.34 2.84
N SER A 181 -3.58 39.66 1.78
CA SER A 181 -2.76 38.69 1.04
C SER A 181 -3.37 38.28 -0.30
N SER A 182 -2.61 38.44 -1.39
CA SER A 182 -2.96 37.88 -2.71
C SER A 182 -2.98 36.34 -2.81
N LYS A 183 -2.49 35.60 -1.80
CA LYS A 183 -2.63 34.13 -1.79
C LYS A 183 -4.10 33.78 -1.59
N THR A 184 -4.72 33.29 -2.67
CA THR A 184 -6.08 32.73 -2.65
C THR A 184 -6.13 31.52 -1.73
N PHE A 185 -7.09 31.49 -0.80
CA PHE A 185 -7.31 30.34 0.07
C PHE A 185 -8.01 29.20 -0.67
N GLU A 186 -7.49 27.99 -0.49
CA GLU A 186 -7.93 26.78 -1.17
C GLU A 186 -8.81 25.90 -0.26
N LYS A 187 -9.27 24.76 -0.78
CA LYS A 187 -9.99 23.73 -0.01
C LYS A 187 -9.30 23.31 1.29
N ARG A 188 -7.96 23.28 1.32
CA ARG A 188 -7.17 22.97 2.53
C ARG A 188 -7.23 24.06 3.60
N ASP A 189 -7.48 25.30 3.19
CA ASP A 189 -7.57 26.48 4.06
C ASP A 189 -8.99 26.73 4.61
N ARG A 190 -9.98 25.89 4.25
CA ARG A 190 -11.36 25.99 4.73
C ARG A 190 -11.49 26.11 6.26
N GLY A 191 -10.64 25.43 7.04
CA GLY A 191 -10.65 25.56 8.50
C GLY A 191 -10.28 26.98 8.98
N LEU A 192 -9.41 27.68 8.24
CA LEU A 192 -9.05 29.06 8.52
C LEU A 192 -10.19 30.03 8.14
N LEU A 193 -10.81 29.82 6.97
CA LEU A 193 -12.02 30.56 6.57
C LEU A 193 -13.18 30.35 7.57
N PHE A 194 -13.32 29.14 8.12
CA PHE A 194 -14.29 28.86 9.17
C PHE A 194 -13.91 29.49 10.52
N ALA A 195 -12.62 29.60 10.86
CA ALA A 195 -12.19 30.38 12.01
C ALA A 195 -12.60 31.87 11.89
N PHE A 196 -12.61 32.43 10.67
CA PHE A 196 -13.12 33.79 10.43
C PHE A 196 -14.65 33.85 10.61
N LEU A 197 -15.40 32.85 10.13
CA LEU A 197 -16.85 32.75 10.39
C LEU A 197 -17.15 32.70 11.89
N LEU A 198 -16.45 31.85 12.64
CA LEU A 198 -16.68 31.68 14.08
C LEU A 198 -16.56 32.99 14.87
N ARG A 199 -15.65 33.89 14.49
CA ARG A 199 -15.51 35.23 15.11
C ARG A 199 -16.78 36.09 15.07
N GLY A 200 -17.70 35.86 14.12
CA GLY A 200 -19.02 36.52 14.08
C GLY A 200 -20.18 35.65 14.60
N LEU A 201 -19.89 34.39 14.97
CA LEU A 201 -20.87 33.37 15.36
C LEU A 201 -20.71 32.95 16.84
N SER A 202 -20.16 33.84 17.68
CA SER A 202 -20.14 33.70 19.14
C SER A 202 -21.52 33.33 19.69
N GLY A 203 -21.61 32.22 20.42
CA GLY A 203 -22.84 31.64 20.99
C GLY A 203 -23.66 30.73 20.06
N ILE A 204 -23.18 30.41 18.85
CA ILE A 204 -23.90 29.56 17.87
C ILE A 204 -23.33 28.13 17.88
N PRO A 205 -24.13 27.10 18.23
CA PRO A 205 -23.74 25.70 18.07
C PRO A 205 -23.71 25.25 16.61
N TYR A 206 -22.81 24.32 16.30
CA TYR A 206 -22.77 23.58 15.03
C TYR A 206 -22.42 22.10 15.27
N PRO A 207 -23.05 21.14 14.56
CA PRO A 207 -22.83 19.71 14.76
C PRO A 207 -21.55 19.21 14.08
N LEU A 208 -20.93 18.19 14.69
CA LEU A 208 -19.71 17.53 14.22
C LEU A 208 -19.95 16.02 14.11
N ALA A 209 -19.39 15.36 13.09
CA ALA A 209 -19.47 13.90 12.96
C ALA A 209 -18.57 13.16 13.98
N ASN A 210 -17.45 13.79 14.38
CA ASN A 210 -16.56 13.32 15.46
C ASN A 210 -15.99 11.90 15.24
N THR A 211 -15.62 11.57 13.99
CA THR A 211 -15.03 10.28 13.59
C THR A 211 -13.56 10.41 13.22
N SER A 212 -12.67 9.74 13.96
CA SER A 212 -11.29 9.53 13.50
C SER A 212 -11.14 8.12 12.93
N THR A 213 -10.36 7.95 11.86
CA THR A 213 -10.10 6.64 11.23
C THR A 213 -8.63 6.55 10.83
N ILE A 214 -7.97 5.49 11.30
CA ILE A 214 -6.60 5.14 10.88
C ILE A 214 -6.66 3.97 9.90
N PHE A 215 -6.13 4.20 8.72
CA PHE A 215 -5.99 3.21 7.66
C PHE A 215 -4.60 2.59 7.67
N LEU A 216 -4.54 1.29 7.42
CA LEU A 216 -3.32 0.58 7.08
C LEU A 216 -3.33 0.42 5.55
N ASP A 217 -2.61 1.32 4.88
CA ASP A 217 -2.49 1.35 3.41
C ASP A 217 -1.64 0.16 2.96
N ASP A 218 -2.09 -0.52 1.89
CA ASP A 218 -1.42 -1.69 1.30
C ASP A 218 -0.92 -2.69 2.36
N PHE A 219 -1.87 -3.14 3.19
CA PHE A 219 -1.68 -4.12 4.24
C PHE A 219 -3.01 -4.81 4.59
N PRO A 220 -3.07 -6.16 4.67
CA PRO A 220 -2.01 -7.10 4.31
C PRO A 220 -1.79 -7.14 2.78
N SER A 221 -0.56 -7.42 2.39
CA SER A 221 -0.06 -7.29 1.02
C SER A 221 1.05 -8.33 0.77
N PRO A 222 1.49 -8.58 -0.48
CA PRO A 222 2.63 -9.45 -0.73
C PRO A 222 3.90 -9.00 0.00
N LEU A 223 4.69 -9.95 0.49
CA LEU A 223 5.91 -9.66 1.24
C LEU A 223 7.11 -10.40 0.64
N TYR A 224 8.30 -9.85 0.84
CA TYR A 224 9.55 -10.38 0.28
C TYR A 224 10.60 -10.62 1.37
N ASP A 225 11.45 -11.62 1.17
CA ASP A 225 12.58 -11.92 2.06
C ASP A 225 13.86 -11.11 1.73
N SER A 226 13.70 -9.92 1.14
CA SER A 226 14.78 -8.93 0.94
C SER A 226 15.07 -8.12 2.21
N LYS A 227 16.31 -7.66 2.41
CA LYS A 227 16.70 -6.77 3.54
C LYS A 227 17.07 -5.38 3.05
N GLN A 228 16.32 -4.37 3.49
CA GLN A 228 16.49 -2.97 3.07
C GLN A 228 16.78 -2.07 4.28
N GLU A 229 17.45 -0.95 4.08
CA GLU A 229 17.68 0.05 5.14
C GLU A 229 16.39 0.86 5.40
N PRO A 230 16.16 1.36 6.64
CA PRO A 230 17.01 1.26 7.83
C PRO A 230 16.91 -0.07 8.58
N ILE A 231 15.89 -0.89 8.29
CA ILE A 231 15.57 -2.14 9.01
C ILE A 231 16.74 -3.15 9.00
N LYS A 232 17.53 -3.19 7.91
CA LYS A 232 18.75 -3.98 7.78
C LYS A 232 19.82 -3.58 8.81
N SER A 233 20.07 -2.29 9.03
CA SER A 233 20.99 -1.80 10.08
C SER A 233 20.38 -1.70 11.49
N GLU A 234 19.05 -1.66 11.60
CA GLU A 234 18.35 -1.60 12.88
C GLU A 234 18.14 -2.99 13.51
N TYR A 235 17.66 -3.95 12.73
CA TYR A 235 17.27 -5.29 13.19
C TYR A 235 17.92 -6.45 12.42
N ASN A 236 18.53 -6.21 11.26
CA ASN A 236 19.01 -7.25 10.33
C ASN A 236 17.91 -8.28 9.99
N MET A 237 16.68 -7.79 9.78
CA MET A 237 15.51 -8.59 9.36
C MET A 237 15.22 -8.38 7.86
N THR A 238 14.48 -9.31 7.26
CA THR A 238 13.84 -9.08 5.95
C THR A 238 12.60 -8.19 6.09
N MET A 239 12.07 -7.66 4.98
CA MET A 239 10.80 -6.92 4.96
C MET A 239 9.66 -7.78 5.51
N ASN A 240 9.50 -9.02 5.00
CA ASN A 240 8.63 -10.05 5.54
C ASN A 240 8.79 -10.20 7.07
N GLU A 241 10.02 -10.49 7.55
CA GLU A 241 10.29 -10.64 8.99
C GLU A 241 9.98 -9.40 9.81
N PHE A 242 10.24 -8.20 9.29
CA PHE A 242 9.95 -6.94 9.98
C PHE A 242 8.45 -6.73 10.13
N VAL A 243 7.67 -6.92 9.06
CA VAL A 243 6.22 -6.71 9.10
C VAL A 243 5.57 -7.60 10.15
N TYR A 244 5.82 -8.91 10.14
CA TYR A 244 5.14 -9.83 11.08
C TYR A 244 5.77 -9.92 12.49
N LYS A 245 7.05 -9.53 12.69
CA LYS A 245 7.71 -9.59 14.03
C LYS A 245 7.88 -8.24 14.74
N ARG A 246 7.72 -7.13 14.02
CA ARG A 246 7.93 -5.77 14.54
C ARG A 246 6.75 -4.87 14.23
N TRP A 247 6.53 -4.52 12.96
CA TRP A 247 5.56 -3.50 12.56
C TRP A 247 4.15 -3.86 13.05
N TRP A 248 3.61 -5.01 12.64
CA TRP A 248 2.23 -5.39 13.00
C TRP A 248 2.05 -5.56 14.53
N PRO A 249 2.91 -6.31 15.25
CA PRO A 249 2.86 -6.34 16.73
C PRO A 249 3.08 -5.00 17.43
N ASP A 250 3.60 -3.97 16.75
CA ASP A 250 3.74 -2.61 17.29
C ASP A 250 2.51 -1.74 16.96
N MET A 251 1.91 -1.86 15.77
CA MET A 251 0.61 -1.26 15.44
C MET A 251 -0.48 -1.76 16.39
N LYS A 252 -0.51 -3.06 16.72
CA LYS A 252 -1.44 -3.60 17.73
C LYS A 252 -1.30 -2.96 19.11
N LYS A 253 -0.10 -2.50 19.50
CA LYS A 253 0.09 -1.76 20.78
C LYS A 253 -0.46 -0.34 20.69
N ILE A 254 -0.33 0.32 19.53
CA ILE A 254 -0.93 1.64 19.28
C ILE A 254 -2.46 1.53 19.30
N ALA A 255 -3.04 0.51 18.66
CA ALA A 255 -4.47 0.20 18.75
C ALA A 255 -4.94 0.00 20.21
N GLN A 256 -4.23 -0.81 20.99
CA GLN A 256 -4.54 -1.04 22.40
C GLN A 256 -4.36 0.21 23.29
N LYS A 257 -3.36 1.06 23.01
CA LYS A 257 -3.11 2.30 23.78
C LYS A 257 -4.18 3.36 23.56
N PHE A 258 -4.69 3.51 22.33
CA PHE A 258 -5.59 4.60 21.95
C PHE A 258 -7.03 4.17 21.59
N ASN A 259 -7.36 2.89 21.74
CA ASN A 259 -8.64 2.28 21.34
C ASN A 259 -8.93 2.42 19.82
N ILE A 260 -7.95 2.08 18.98
CA ILE A 260 -8.06 2.21 17.51
C ILE A 260 -8.55 0.90 16.90
N LYS A 261 -9.67 0.94 16.18
CA LYS A 261 -9.95 -0.05 15.13
C LYS A 261 -9.37 0.41 13.79
N TYR A 262 -8.46 -0.38 13.23
CA TYR A 262 -7.91 -0.10 11.91
C TYR A 262 -8.87 -0.47 10.78
N THR A 263 -8.72 0.21 9.64
CA THR A 263 -9.21 -0.24 8.33
C THR A 263 -8.01 -0.60 7.48
N ALA A 264 -7.85 -1.87 7.14
CA ALA A 264 -6.65 -2.41 6.49
C ALA A 264 -6.95 -2.76 5.03
N LEU A 265 -6.14 -2.22 4.11
CA LEU A 265 -6.45 -2.17 2.69
C LEU A 265 -5.62 -3.21 1.94
N LEU A 266 -6.28 -4.29 1.54
CA LEU A 266 -5.63 -5.45 0.95
C LEU A 266 -5.38 -5.27 -0.56
N ALA A 267 -4.12 -5.45 -0.99
CA ALA A 267 -3.73 -5.68 -2.38
C ALA A 267 -3.21 -7.12 -2.53
N PHE A 268 -3.52 -7.80 -3.65
CA PHE A 268 -3.18 -9.22 -3.81
C PHE A 268 -1.84 -9.50 -4.50
N ASP A 269 -1.39 -8.63 -5.41
CA ASP A 269 -0.16 -8.83 -6.19
C ASP A 269 0.49 -7.46 -6.55
N TYR A 270 1.77 -7.44 -6.93
CA TYR A 270 2.43 -6.23 -7.46
C TYR A 270 2.89 -6.39 -8.92
N ASP A 271 2.71 -7.57 -9.54
CA ASP A 271 3.06 -7.77 -10.95
C ASP A 271 2.19 -6.94 -11.90
N ASP A 272 2.78 -6.53 -13.02
CA ASP A 272 2.16 -5.76 -14.10
C ASP A 272 1.27 -6.65 -15.00
N ILE A 273 0.26 -7.26 -14.38
CA ILE A 273 -0.73 -8.12 -15.03
C ILE A 273 -2.06 -7.35 -15.06
N ARG A 274 -2.28 -6.59 -16.13
CA ARG A 274 -3.52 -5.82 -16.37
C ARG A 274 -4.45 -6.47 -17.40
N HIS A 275 -4.16 -7.72 -17.75
CA HIS A 275 -4.93 -8.55 -18.68
C HIS A 275 -5.03 -9.98 -18.13
N ALA A 276 -6.13 -10.68 -18.41
CA ALA A 276 -6.27 -12.10 -18.04
C ALA A 276 -5.18 -12.99 -18.69
N PRO A 277 -4.74 -14.10 -18.04
CA PRO A 277 -5.19 -14.63 -16.76
C PRO A 277 -4.51 -13.95 -15.55
N PHE A 278 -5.33 -13.60 -14.55
CA PHE A 278 -4.89 -12.91 -13.34
C PHE A 278 -4.17 -13.83 -12.34
N SER A 279 -3.06 -13.36 -11.77
CA SER A 279 -2.15 -14.09 -10.90
C SER A 279 -2.29 -13.67 -9.44
N PHE A 280 -2.12 -14.62 -8.52
CA PHE A 280 -2.07 -14.39 -7.08
C PHE A 280 -0.81 -15.03 -6.46
N LYS A 281 0.26 -15.12 -7.27
CA LYS A 281 1.48 -15.86 -6.92
C LYS A 281 2.29 -15.14 -5.85
N GLN A 282 2.30 -13.80 -5.83
CA GLN A 282 3.05 -13.04 -4.85
C GLN A 282 2.43 -13.09 -3.45
N TRP A 283 1.09 -13.15 -3.35
CA TRP A 283 0.34 -13.32 -2.09
C TRP A 283 0.84 -14.49 -1.23
N ASP A 284 1.17 -15.61 -1.90
CA ASP A 284 1.60 -16.86 -1.26
C ASP A 284 3.12 -17.09 -1.34
N PHE A 285 3.91 -16.07 -1.71
CA PHE A 285 5.37 -16.15 -1.86
C PHE A 285 6.09 -16.18 -0.50
N ALA A 286 5.97 -15.10 0.29
CA ALA A 286 6.56 -15.03 1.62
C ALA A 286 5.89 -16.01 2.60
N LYS A 287 6.70 -16.77 3.34
CA LYS A 287 6.23 -17.82 4.25
C LYS A 287 6.80 -17.65 5.64
N MET A 288 5.93 -17.48 6.63
CA MET A 288 6.34 -17.36 8.01
C MET A 288 6.82 -18.71 8.58
N LYS A 289 7.83 -18.64 9.46
CA LYS A 289 8.44 -19.82 10.10
C LYS A 289 7.78 -20.08 11.47
N GLU A 290 6.72 -20.88 11.46
CA GLU A 290 5.96 -21.30 12.65
C GLU A 290 6.73 -22.37 13.47
N LYS A 291 6.36 -22.59 14.74
CA LYS A 291 6.95 -23.64 15.62
C LYS A 291 6.43 -25.05 15.25
N GLY A 292 6.61 -25.52 14.00
CA GLY A 292 6.10 -26.84 13.61
C GLY A 292 6.51 -27.41 12.24
N ASN A 293 7.47 -26.80 11.54
CA ASN A 293 7.73 -27.01 10.10
C ASN A 293 6.56 -26.66 9.15
N THR A 294 5.40 -26.29 9.67
CA THR A 294 4.34 -25.60 8.91
C THR A 294 4.86 -24.26 8.38
N LYS A 295 4.87 -24.10 7.06
CA LYS A 295 5.08 -22.84 6.36
C LYS A 295 3.72 -22.32 5.91
N LYS A 296 3.16 -21.33 6.61
CA LYS A 296 1.96 -20.59 6.18
C LYS A 296 2.40 -19.35 5.38
N GLY A 297 1.62 -18.96 4.37
CA GLY A 297 1.82 -17.68 3.67
C GLY A 297 1.68 -16.52 4.65
N THR A 298 2.63 -15.58 4.66
CA THR A 298 2.65 -14.51 5.68
C THR A 298 1.45 -13.59 5.54
N SER A 299 1.11 -13.17 4.32
CA SER A 299 0.02 -12.22 4.04
C SER A 299 -1.35 -12.79 4.41
N ASN A 300 -1.58 -14.06 4.09
CA ASN A 300 -2.78 -14.80 4.51
C ASN A 300 -2.88 -14.93 6.05
N TYR A 301 -1.77 -15.25 6.74
CA TYR A 301 -1.75 -15.25 8.21
C TYR A 301 -2.05 -13.86 8.80
N LEU A 302 -1.41 -12.79 8.30
CA LEU A 302 -1.64 -11.43 8.77
C LEU A 302 -3.10 -10.98 8.58
N THR A 303 -3.76 -11.43 7.50
CA THR A 303 -5.18 -11.15 7.25
C THR A 303 -6.07 -11.78 8.32
N HIS A 304 -5.85 -13.06 8.64
CA HIS A 304 -6.55 -13.73 9.73
C HIS A 304 -6.24 -13.13 11.11
N ASP A 305 -4.97 -12.81 11.39
CA ASP A 305 -4.55 -12.21 12.67
C ASP A 305 -5.20 -10.83 12.88
N LEU A 306 -5.41 -10.06 11.79
CA LEU A 306 -6.11 -8.78 11.79
C LEU A 306 -7.63 -8.92 11.98
N LEU A 307 -8.27 -9.87 11.31
CA LEU A 307 -9.71 -10.13 11.47
C LEU A 307 -10.04 -10.63 12.88
N ASN A 308 -9.19 -11.47 13.48
CA ASN A 308 -9.33 -11.95 14.85
C ASN A 308 -9.30 -10.83 15.90
N ASP A 309 -8.54 -9.75 15.65
CA ASP A 309 -8.48 -8.57 16.53
C ASP A 309 -9.59 -7.51 16.23
N ASN A 310 -10.62 -7.88 15.44
CA ASN A 310 -11.82 -7.06 15.19
C ASN A 310 -11.53 -5.69 14.52
N HIS A 311 -10.65 -5.73 13.51
CA HIS A 311 -10.40 -4.63 12.58
C HIS A 311 -11.15 -4.84 11.24
N GLU A 312 -11.34 -3.78 10.46
CA GLU A 312 -11.94 -3.89 9.12
C GLU A 312 -10.89 -4.30 8.09
N LEU A 313 -11.28 -5.22 7.19
CA LEU A 313 -10.55 -5.52 5.96
C LEU A 313 -11.26 -4.84 4.77
N GLY A 314 -10.63 -3.80 4.23
CA GLY A 314 -11.03 -3.10 3.02
C GLY A 314 -10.19 -3.52 1.82
N PHE A 315 -10.46 -2.91 0.67
CA PHE A 315 -9.86 -3.28 -0.61
C PHE A 315 -8.95 -2.17 -1.15
N HIS A 316 -7.74 -2.54 -1.57
CA HIS A 316 -6.85 -1.64 -2.32
C HIS A 316 -6.91 -1.92 -3.82
N GLY A 317 -6.76 -3.18 -4.23
CA GLY A 317 -6.79 -3.57 -5.63
C GLY A 317 -6.53 -5.06 -5.83
N TYR A 318 -6.75 -5.54 -7.06
CA TYR A 318 -6.20 -6.83 -7.47
C TYR A 318 -4.67 -6.76 -7.42
N ASN A 319 -4.10 -5.77 -8.12
CA ASN A 319 -2.70 -5.38 -8.00
C ASN A 319 -2.57 -3.88 -7.66
N HIS A 320 -1.35 -3.40 -7.53
CA HIS A 320 -1.06 -1.99 -7.19
C HIS A 320 -1.10 -1.04 -8.43
N PHE A 321 -1.83 -1.38 -9.50
CA PHE A 321 -2.05 -0.48 -10.65
C PHE A 321 -3.34 0.34 -10.48
N SER A 322 -3.30 1.59 -10.90
CA SER A 322 -4.42 2.52 -10.73
C SER A 322 -5.56 2.16 -11.68
N LEU A 323 -6.81 2.30 -11.25
CA LEU A 323 -7.97 2.05 -12.12
C LEU A 323 -8.22 3.29 -12.99
N LEU A 324 -7.33 3.48 -13.96
CA LEU A 324 -7.36 4.54 -14.96
C LEU A 324 -7.54 3.94 -16.34
N LYS A 325 -8.32 4.59 -17.20
CA LYS A 325 -8.50 4.22 -18.60
C LYS A 325 -7.21 4.24 -19.44
N GLU A 326 -6.19 4.99 -19.00
CA GLU A 326 -4.86 4.96 -19.63
C GLU A 326 -3.99 3.78 -19.20
N GLU A 327 -4.23 3.20 -18.01
CA GLU A 327 -3.48 2.03 -17.53
C GLU A 327 -4.20 0.72 -17.92
N TRP A 328 -5.53 0.68 -17.88
CA TRP A 328 -6.35 -0.47 -18.27
C TRP A 328 -7.06 -0.20 -19.60
N LYS A 329 -6.48 -0.74 -20.68
CA LYS A 329 -6.95 -0.51 -22.07
C LYS A 329 -8.35 -1.05 -22.36
N ASP A 330 -8.73 -2.11 -21.64
CA ASP A 330 -10.00 -2.82 -21.77
C ASP A 330 -10.78 -2.70 -20.44
N PRO A 331 -12.07 -2.31 -20.44
CA PRO A 331 -12.86 -2.23 -19.22
C PRO A 331 -13.13 -3.61 -18.59
N GLU A 332 -13.25 -4.66 -19.40
CA GLU A 332 -13.58 -5.99 -18.92
C GLU A 332 -12.42 -6.61 -18.11
N ASP A 333 -11.16 -6.26 -18.40
CA ASP A 333 -10.04 -6.69 -17.56
C ASP A 333 -10.08 -6.11 -16.13
N ILE A 334 -10.58 -4.87 -15.94
CA ILE A 334 -10.84 -4.35 -14.59
C ILE A 334 -11.87 -5.26 -13.91
N PHE A 335 -13.02 -5.50 -14.54
CA PHE A 335 -14.09 -6.33 -14.00
C PHE A 335 -13.66 -7.77 -13.71
N PHE A 336 -12.95 -8.43 -14.62
CA PHE A 336 -12.47 -9.79 -14.46
C PHE A 336 -11.35 -9.90 -13.40
N SER A 337 -10.46 -8.91 -13.27
CA SER A 337 -9.50 -8.87 -12.15
C SER A 337 -10.21 -8.82 -10.79
N LEU A 338 -11.35 -8.11 -10.72
CA LEU A 338 -12.21 -8.02 -9.54
C LEU A 338 -12.98 -9.32 -9.28
N LYS A 339 -13.43 -10.04 -10.32
CA LYS A 339 -13.99 -11.41 -10.16
C LYS A 339 -12.95 -12.39 -9.63
N ALA A 340 -11.75 -12.40 -10.21
CA ALA A 340 -10.65 -13.25 -9.77
C ALA A 340 -10.26 -12.95 -8.30
N THR A 341 -10.24 -11.66 -7.94
CA THR A 341 -10.07 -11.18 -6.55
C THR A 341 -11.17 -11.71 -5.62
N LYS A 342 -12.45 -11.63 -6.02
CA LYS A 342 -13.55 -12.20 -5.22
C LYS A 342 -13.41 -13.71 -5.02
N LYS A 343 -12.97 -14.44 -6.04
CA LYS A 343 -12.67 -15.88 -5.93
C LYS A 343 -11.53 -16.14 -4.95
N LYS A 344 -10.42 -15.38 -5.00
CA LYS A 344 -9.31 -15.49 -4.05
C LYS A 344 -9.72 -15.14 -2.61
N TRP A 345 -10.58 -14.14 -2.42
CA TRP A 345 -11.14 -13.73 -1.12
C TRP A 345 -11.93 -14.87 -0.47
N LEU A 346 -12.81 -15.53 -1.24
CA LEU A 346 -13.57 -16.70 -0.77
C LEU A 346 -12.66 -17.93 -0.51
N VAL A 347 -11.71 -18.22 -1.40
CA VAL A 347 -10.78 -19.36 -1.26
C VAL A 347 -9.85 -19.22 -0.05
N ASN A 348 -9.56 -17.98 0.38
CA ASN A 348 -8.77 -17.71 1.58
C ASN A 348 -9.60 -17.60 2.88
N ASP A 349 -10.94 -17.74 2.83
CA ASP A 349 -11.86 -17.61 3.98
C ASP A 349 -11.81 -16.25 4.72
N PHE A 350 -11.76 -15.14 3.96
CA PHE A 350 -11.71 -13.77 4.52
C PHE A 350 -13.09 -13.21 4.97
N GLY A 351 -14.15 -14.01 4.93
CA GLY A 351 -15.50 -13.59 5.33
C GLY A 351 -16.18 -12.62 4.35
N ASP A 352 -16.96 -11.66 4.89
CA ASP A 352 -17.68 -10.61 4.15
C ASP A 352 -16.82 -9.99 3.03
N PHE A 353 -17.42 -9.74 1.85
CA PHE A 353 -16.77 -8.92 0.83
C PHE A 353 -16.58 -7.47 1.32
N PRO A 354 -15.51 -6.78 0.87
CA PRO A 354 -15.18 -5.45 1.35
C PRO A 354 -16.26 -4.43 0.99
N VAL A 355 -16.48 -3.48 1.91
CA VAL A 355 -17.38 -2.32 1.72
C VAL A 355 -16.62 -1.01 1.47
N THR A 356 -15.31 -1.00 1.76
CA THR A 356 -14.42 0.16 1.67
C THR A 356 -13.35 -0.07 0.62
N TYR A 357 -13.11 0.94 -0.22
CA TYR A 357 -12.09 0.93 -1.26
C TYR A 357 -11.15 2.14 -1.20
N VAL A 358 -9.89 1.91 -1.57
CA VAL A 358 -8.88 2.96 -1.76
C VAL A 358 -8.12 2.69 -3.05
N PRO A 359 -8.08 3.64 -4.01
CA PRO A 359 -7.43 3.40 -5.29
C PRO A 359 -5.91 3.23 -5.17
N PRO A 360 -5.30 2.27 -5.90
CA PRO A 360 -3.86 2.10 -5.93
C PRO A 360 -3.14 3.35 -6.41
N SER A 361 -2.01 3.66 -5.76
CA SER A 361 -1.27 4.92 -5.95
C SER A 361 -2.06 6.21 -5.70
N ASN A 362 -3.30 6.12 -5.19
CA ASN A 362 -4.33 7.15 -5.02
C ASN A 362 -5.09 7.60 -6.30
N TYR A 363 -4.85 6.99 -7.46
CA TYR A 363 -5.42 7.45 -8.72
C TYR A 363 -6.62 6.60 -9.20
N ILE A 364 -7.72 7.26 -9.58
CA ILE A 364 -8.90 6.63 -10.21
C ILE A 364 -9.74 7.66 -10.97
N ASP A 365 -10.21 7.28 -12.16
CA ASP A 365 -11.11 8.11 -12.97
C ASP A 365 -12.58 7.61 -12.91
N SER A 366 -13.49 8.34 -13.56
CA SER A 366 -14.92 7.99 -13.62
C SER A 366 -15.23 6.61 -14.24
N TYR A 367 -14.32 6.10 -15.08
CA TYR A 367 -14.44 4.80 -15.75
C TYR A 367 -13.98 3.67 -14.81
N GLY A 368 -12.88 3.86 -14.09
CA GLY A 368 -12.46 2.97 -13.01
C GLY A 368 -13.51 2.87 -11.88
N ILE A 369 -14.23 3.95 -11.57
CA ILE A 369 -15.32 3.94 -10.58
C ILE A 369 -16.49 3.06 -11.04
N ALA A 370 -16.91 3.19 -12.32
CA ALA A 370 -17.98 2.39 -12.89
C ALA A 370 -17.62 0.89 -12.88
N GLU A 371 -16.42 0.55 -13.37
CA GLU A 371 -15.96 -0.84 -13.44
C GLU A 371 -15.72 -1.45 -12.06
N LEU A 372 -15.23 -0.68 -11.09
CA LEU A 372 -15.12 -1.15 -9.71
C LEU A 372 -16.49 -1.50 -9.12
N LYS A 373 -17.51 -0.66 -9.37
CA LYS A 373 -18.88 -0.92 -8.88
C LYS A 373 -19.52 -2.12 -9.58
N ARG A 374 -19.23 -2.34 -10.88
CA ARG A 374 -19.66 -3.51 -11.67
C ARG A 374 -18.98 -4.82 -11.21
N GLY A 375 -17.67 -4.78 -10.96
CA GLY A 375 -16.88 -5.92 -10.51
C GLY A 375 -17.13 -6.32 -9.06
N MET A 376 -17.15 -5.33 -8.15
CA MET A 376 -17.26 -5.48 -6.69
C MET A 376 -18.45 -4.65 -6.11
N PRO A 377 -19.73 -5.03 -6.36
CA PRO A 377 -20.90 -4.24 -5.95
C PRO A 377 -21.06 -3.99 -4.44
N SER A 378 -20.39 -4.78 -3.59
CA SER A 378 -20.40 -4.65 -2.13
C SER A 378 -19.79 -3.33 -1.62
N LEU A 379 -18.95 -2.68 -2.43
CA LEU A 379 -18.33 -1.41 -2.11
C LEU A 379 -19.35 -0.28 -1.99
N LYS A 380 -19.17 0.53 -0.95
CA LYS A 380 -20.02 1.65 -0.56
C LYS A 380 -19.21 2.90 -0.24
N TYR A 381 -18.00 2.74 0.28
CA TYR A 381 -17.18 3.84 0.80
C TYR A 381 -15.87 3.97 0.02
N PHE A 382 -15.58 5.17 -0.48
CA PHE A 382 -14.40 5.47 -1.29
C PHE A 382 -13.47 6.42 -0.54
N SER A 383 -12.24 5.97 -0.27
CA SER A 383 -11.29 6.71 0.57
C SER A 383 -10.04 7.14 -0.21
N SER A 384 -10.26 7.80 -1.35
CA SER A 384 -9.22 8.46 -2.17
C SER A 384 -8.70 9.76 -1.51
N LEU A 385 -8.48 10.88 -2.22
CA LEU A 385 -7.86 12.09 -1.65
C LEU A 385 -8.85 13.26 -1.46
N TYR A 386 -8.77 13.94 -0.30
CA TYR A 386 -9.56 15.15 -0.03
C TYR A 386 -9.08 16.38 -0.84
N LEU A 387 -7.82 16.35 -1.27
CA LEU A 387 -7.14 17.36 -2.08
C LEU A 387 -6.59 16.69 -3.37
N GLY A 388 -6.16 17.47 -4.37
CA GLY A 388 -5.72 16.96 -5.69
C GLY A 388 -6.78 17.21 -6.79
N ASP A 389 -6.60 16.67 -7.99
CA ASP A 389 -7.54 16.86 -9.11
C ASP A 389 -8.70 15.85 -9.06
N LYS A 390 -9.93 16.33 -9.29
CA LYS A 390 -11.16 15.51 -9.30
C LYS A 390 -11.17 14.39 -10.34
N LYS A 391 -10.57 14.62 -11.51
CA LYS A 391 -10.47 13.64 -12.60
C LYS A 391 -9.48 12.51 -12.30
N GLU A 392 -8.49 12.80 -11.46
CA GLU A 392 -7.45 11.87 -11.03
C GLU A 392 -7.84 11.07 -9.77
N GLY A 393 -9.01 11.35 -9.16
CA GLY A 393 -9.49 10.69 -7.94
C GLY A 393 -9.33 11.54 -6.68
N GLY A 394 -8.77 12.74 -6.78
CA GLY A 394 -8.72 13.74 -5.73
C GLY A 394 -9.96 14.62 -5.64
N ASP A 395 -9.81 15.77 -4.98
CA ASP A 395 -10.87 16.74 -4.65
C ASP A 395 -12.19 16.13 -4.12
N ARG A 396 -12.12 14.98 -3.44
CA ARG A 396 -13.30 14.36 -2.83
C ARG A 396 -13.76 15.11 -1.59
N GLU A 397 -15.05 15.05 -1.33
CA GLU A 397 -15.70 15.67 -0.17
C GLU A 397 -16.12 14.55 0.82
N PHE A 398 -16.72 14.89 1.94
CA PHE A 398 -17.47 13.94 2.77
C PHE A 398 -18.93 13.98 2.32
N ASP A 399 -19.22 13.40 1.17
CA ASP A 399 -20.50 13.43 0.44
C ASP A 399 -20.65 12.19 -0.46
N PHE A 400 -21.76 12.04 -1.19
CA PHE A 400 -21.89 11.02 -2.24
C PHE A 400 -20.91 11.28 -3.40
N GLU A 401 -20.28 10.22 -3.91
CA GLU A 401 -19.26 10.26 -4.97
C GLU A 401 -19.85 10.87 -6.27
N PRO A 402 -19.28 11.98 -6.78
CA PRO A 402 -19.74 12.67 -7.98
C PRO A 402 -20.06 11.80 -9.20
N TYR A 403 -19.30 10.72 -9.42
CA TYR A 403 -19.45 9.83 -10.58
C TYR A 403 -20.40 8.63 -10.34
N HIS A 404 -20.80 8.33 -9.10
CA HIS A 404 -21.74 7.22 -8.82
C HIS A 404 -22.53 7.42 -7.51
N LYS A 405 -23.84 7.65 -7.63
CA LYS A 405 -24.71 8.08 -6.52
C LYS A 405 -24.82 7.10 -5.35
N ASP A 406 -24.66 5.79 -5.57
CA ASP A 406 -24.71 4.77 -4.50
C ASP A 406 -23.38 4.57 -3.75
N LEU A 407 -22.38 5.42 -4.02
CA LEU A 407 -21.09 5.43 -3.36
C LEU A 407 -20.93 6.73 -2.54
N PHE A 408 -20.21 6.64 -1.43
CA PHE A 408 -19.98 7.75 -0.50
C PHE A 408 -18.48 7.95 -0.26
N ASP A 409 -18.02 9.17 -0.43
CA ASP A 409 -16.62 9.56 -0.25
C ASP A 409 -16.29 9.72 1.24
N TYR A 410 -15.23 9.07 1.68
CA TYR A 410 -14.63 9.20 3.01
C TYR A 410 -13.10 9.38 2.91
N PRO A 411 -12.63 10.47 2.24
CA PRO A 411 -11.28 10.55 1.69
C PRO A 411 -10.17 10.84 2.69
N ARG A 412 -8.93 10.54 2.27
CA ARG A 412 -7.64 10.78 2.94
C ARG A 412 -7.36 12.28 3.13
N VAL A 413 -7.20 12.69 4.38
CA VAL A 413 -6.78 14.05 4.79
C VAL A 413 -5.27 14.12 5.08
N SER A 414 -4.65 13.01 5.50
CA SER A 414 -3.24 12.97 5.93
C SER A 414 -2.62 11.57 5.83
N SER A 415 -1.29 11.47 5.84
CA SER A 415 -0.58 10.18 5.79
C SER A 415 0.85 10.20 6.36
N GLY A 416 1.36 9.01 6.70
CA GLY A 416 2.72 8.72 7.13
C GLY A 416 3.03 9.05 8.59
N PHE A 417 3.87 8.21 9.21
CA PHE A 417 4.22 8.25 10.64
C PHE A 417 4.85 9.57 11.16
N TYR A 418 5.24 10.51 10.29
CA TYR A 418 5.77 11.82 10.68
C TYR A 418 4.90 12.99 10.18
N PHE A 419 4.56 13.87 11.11
CA PHE A 419 3.71 15.05 10.96
C PHE A 419 4.58 16.31 10.92
N ASN A 420 4.71 16.90 9.73
CA ASN A 420 5.21 18.25 9.52
C ASN A 420 4.08 19.29 9.66
N ASP A 421 4.43 20.57 9.62
CA ASP A 421 3.52 21.72 9.74
C ASP A 421 2.31 21.63 8.80
N GLU A 422 2.52 21.19 7.54
CA GLU A 422 1.45 21.04 6.55
C GLU A 422 0.46 19.92 6.86
N LYS A 423 0.96 18.73 7.26
CA LYS A 423 0.08 17.63 7.70
C LYS A 423 -0.69 18.01 8.96
N TYR A 424 -0.02 18.66 9.91
CA TYR A 424 -0.64 19.17 11.14
C TYR A 424 -1.76 20.16 10.81
N TYR A 425 -1.52 21.13 9.92
CA TYR A 425 -2.52 22.07 9.43
C TYR A 425 -3.72 21.38 8.77
N ASN A 426 -3.49 20.49 7.80
CA ASN A 426 -4.57 19.83 7.07
C ASN A 426 -5.51 19.04 8.00
N ILE A 427 -4.95 18.39 9.05
CA ILE A 427 -5.72 17.67 10.06
C ILE A 427 -6.61 18.64 10.87
N PHE A 428 -6.03 19.63 11.55
CA PHE A 428 -6.80 20.51 12.42
C PHE A 428 -7.72 21.47 11.65
N SER A 429 -7.32 21.92 10.46
CA SER A 429 -8.16 22.67 9.52
C SER A 429 -9.44 21.89 9.21
N THR A 430 -9.31 20.63 8.75
CA THR A 430 -10.47 19.80 8.37
C THR A 430 -11.32 19.39 9.57
N TYR A 431 -10.69 19.05 10.70
CA TYR A 431 -11.41 18.63 11.91
C TYR A 431 -12.30 19.74 12.47
N LEU A 432 -11.90 21.01 12.35
CA LEU A 432 -12.61 22.14 12.98
C LEU A 432 -14.08 22.28 12.53
N TYR A 433 -14.38 22.00 11.25
CA TYR A 433 -15.72 22.14 10.66
C TYR A 433 -16.42 20.81 10.33
N THR A 434 -15.75 19.67 10.47
CA THR A 434 -16.32 18.33 10.22
C THR A 434 -16.33 17.43 11.45
N GLY A 435 -15.32 17.55 12.32
CA GLY A 435 -14.99 16.56 13.35
C GLY A 435 -14.39 15.26 12.78
N ILE A 436 -13.96 15.26 11.52
CA ILE A 436 -13.45 14.07 10.84
C ILE A 436 -11.92 14.15 10.73
N TRP A 437 -11.24 13.03 11.01
CA TRP A 437 -9.82 12.86 10.69
C TRP A 437 -9.56 11.49 10.07
N THR A 438 -9.06 11.48 8.82
CA THR A 438 -8.60 10.28 8.13
C THR A 438 -7.07 10.31 7.99
N HIS A 439 -6.42 9.21 8.37
CA HIS A 439 -4.96 9.11 8.34
C HIS A 439 -4.50 7.75 7.86
N PHE A 440 -3.49 7.73 6.99
CA PHE A 440 -3.00 6.52 6.33
C PHE A 440 -1.54 6.25 6.66
N VAL A 441 -1.21 5.02 7.06
CA VAL A 441 0.16 4.54 7.29
C VAL A 441 0.37 3.19 6.62
N HIS A 442 1.57 2.93 6.11
CA HIS A 442 1.88 1.71 5.35
C HIS A 442 3.12 1.02 5.97
N PRO A 443 3.20 -0.33 5.99
CA PRO A 443 4.43 -1.02 6.38
C PRO A 443 5.67 -0.66 5.54
N ASP A 444 5.52 -0.11 4.33
CA ASP A 444 6.65 0.29 3.48
C ASP A 444 7.26 1.65 3.86
N ASP A 445 6.52 2.52 4.55
CA ASP A 445 6.88 3.93 4.84
C ASP A 445 8.33 4.05 5.34
N VAL A 446 8.76 3.10 6.18
CA VAL A 446 10.10 3.07 6.79
C VAL A 446 11.25 2.96 5.79
N PHE A 447 11.04 2.32 4.64
CA PHE A 447 12.07 2.12 3.61
C PHE A 447 12.19 3.30 2.63
N GLN A 448 11.21 4.22 2.59
CA GLN A 448 11.18 5.36 1.66
C GLN A 448 12.13 6.50 2.08
N ILE A 449 13.43 6.22 2.13
CA ILE A 449 14.47 7.11 2.70
C ILE A 449 15.13 8.04 1.67
N GLY A 450 15.55 9.23 2.12
CA GLY A 450 16.07 10.33 1.29
C GLY A 450 17.44 10.14 0.59
N ASN A 451 17.66 9.04 -0.14
CA ASN A 451 18.89 8.84 -0.91
C ASN A 451 18.97 9.71 -2.18
N THR A 452 20.09 10.41 -2.39
CA THR A 452 20.29 11.39 -3.47
C THR A 452 20.27 10.82 -4.89
N LYS A 453 20.27 9.49 -5.07
CA LYS A 453 20.13 8.84 -6.38
C LYS A 453 18.68 8.60 -6.81
N GLU A 454 17.72 8.58 -5.87
CA GLU A 454 16.34 8.15 -6.15
C GLU A 454 15.42 9.31 -6.58
N LYS A 455 15.77 10.57 -6.25
CA LYS A 455 15.05 11.80 -6.66
C LYS A 455 14.99 12.07 -8.19
N LYS A 456 15.32 11.09 -9.04
CA LYS A 456 15.37 11.22 -10.52
C LYS A 456 14.74 10.06 -11.31
N LYS A 457 14.01 9.12 -10.68
CA LYS A 457 13.34 8.01 -11.38
C LYS A 457 11.96 7.62 -10.80
N LYS A 458 10.91 8.38 -11.11
CA LYS A 458 9.50 7.94 -11.06
C LYS A 458 8.68 8.60 -12.19
N LYS A 459 7.65 7.91 -12.73
CA LYS A 459 6.65 8.47 -13.68
C LYS A 459 5.81 9.57 -13.00
N TYR A 460 5.64 9.46 -11.68
CA TYR A 460 4.79 10.31 -10.84
C TYR A 460 5.60 10.91 -9.68
N ASN A 461 5.34 12.18 -9.35
CA ASN A 461 6.11 12.97 -8.37
C ASN A 461 5.66 12.71 -6.90
N TYR A 462 5.80 11.49 -6.41
CA TYR A 462 5.51 11.18 -5.00
C TYR A 462 6.59 11.70 -4.05
N GLU A 463 6.18 12.39 -2.99
CA GLU A 463 7.04 12.68 -1.84
C GLU A 463 7.49 11.40 -1.13
N LEU A 464 8.68 11.43 -0.52
CA LEU A 464 9.20 10.31 0.28
C LEU A 464 8.58 10.35 1.68
N ARG A 465 7.89 9.28 2.08
CA ARG A 465 7.19 9.23 3.37
C ARG A 465 8.12 9.12 4.59
N ASN A 466 9.40 8.77 4.39
CA ASN A 466 10.48 8.83 5.38
C ASN A 466 11.69 9.62 4.85
N ASP A 467 11.43 10.79 4.27
CA ASP A 467 12.44 11.77 3.79
C ASP A 467 13.59 12.00 4.79
N LEU A 468 13.26 12.08 6.09
CA LEU A 468 14.20 12.26 7.21
C LEU A 468 15.08 11.03 7.53
N GLY A 469 14.84 9.88 6.91
CA GLY A 469 15.63 8.66 7.11
C GLY A 469 15.55 8.09 8.54
N LEU A 470 14.40 8.23 9.21
CA LEU A 470 14.20 7.80 10.58
C LEU A 470 14.12 6.27 10.70
N ASN A 471 14.76 5.72 11.74
CA ASN A 471 14.62 4.32 12.15
C ASN A 471 13.21 4.05 12.71
N TRP A 472 12.81 2.77 12.80
CA TRP A 472 11.51 2.39 13.36
C TRP A 472 11.42 2.71 14.86
N LYS A 473 12.43 2.32 15.66
CA LYS A 473 12.52 2.55 17.12
C LYS A 473 13.91 2.90 17.67
N LYS A 474 14.97 2.84 16.86
CA LYS A 474 16.36 3.10 17.27
C LYS A 474 16.75 4.58 17.09
N GLY A 475 16.47 5.42 18.08
CA GLY A 475 16.90 6.82 18.07
C GLY A 475 16.25 7.68 19.15
N LYS A 476 16.53 8.99 19.14
CA LYS A 476 15.77 9.98 19.94
C LYS A 476 14.44 10.38 19.29
N LYS A 477 14.39 10.37 17.95
CA LYS A 477 13.20 10.58 17.12
C LYS A 477 13.14 9.40 16.15
N THR A 478 11.97 8.78 16.03
CA THR A 478 11.75 7.50 15.32
C THR A 478 10.35 7.51 14.70
N LEU A 479 10.08 6.68 13.69
CA LEU A 479 8.74 6.64 13.08
C LEU A 479 7.67 6.22 14.08
N TYR A 480 7.92 5.16 14.88
CA TYR A 480 6.98 4.74 15.90
C TYR A 480 6.74 5.84 16.94
N SER A 481 7.79 6.50 17.44
CA SER A 481 7.62 7.56 18.44
C SER A 481 6.87 8.76 17.85
N CYS A 482 7.19 9.22 16.64
CA CYS A 482 6.50 10.36 16.02
C CYS A 482 4.98 10.16 15.90
N PHE A 483 4.52 8.93 15.62
CA PHE A 483 3.10 8.62 15.54
C PHE A 483 2.47 8.44 16.94
N ASP A 484 3.18 7.79 17.88
CA ASP A 484 2.72 7.64 19.27
C ASP A 484 2.63 9.00 20.02
N ASP A 485 3.58 9.89 19.78
CA ASP A 485 3.63 11.27 20.28
C ASP A 485 2.45 12.08 19.71
N PHE A 486 2.21 12.01 18.40
CA PHE A 486 1.12 12.75 17.75
C PHE A 486 -0.27 12.24 18.17
N LEU A 487 -0.47 10.91 18.25
CA LEU A 487 -1.73 10.34 18.75
C LEU A 487 -1.99 10.70 20.22
N THR A 488 -0.94 10.81 21.03
CA THR A 488 -1.03 11.31 22.41
C THR A 488 -1.49 12.77 22.43
N GLU A 489 -0.82 13.65 21.69
CA GLU A 489 -1.22 15.08 21.57
C GLU A 489 -2.65 15.23 21.02
N PHE A 490 -3.03 14.44 20.01
CA PHE A 490 -4.37 14.47 19.43
C PHE A 490 -5.45 14.06 20.44
N LYS A 491 -5.27 12.95 21.18
CA LYS A 491 -6.21 12.55 22.24
C LYS A 491 -6.21 13.52 23.44
N GLU A 492 -5.12 14.23 23.75
CA GLU A 492 -5.15 15.33 24.74
C GLU A 492 -6.01 16.52 24.27
N ILE A 493 -5.96 16.84 22.97
CA ILE A 493 -6.67 17.98 22.38
C ILE A 493 -8.14 17.64 22.12
N LYS A 494 -8.41 16.45 21.59
CA LYS A 494 -9.73 15.93 21.22
C LYS A 494 -10.02 14.60 21.97
N PRO A 495 -10.12 14.61 23.32
CA PRO A 495 -10.34 13.38 24.09
C PRO A 495 -11.68 12.70 23.81
N GLN A 496 -12.63 13.43 23.21
CA GLN A 496 -13.94 12.93 22.78
C GLN A 496 -13.93 12.30 21.38
N SER A 497 -12.83 12.40 20.62
CA SER A 497 -12.72 11.78 19.30
C SER A 497 -12.53 10.28 19.45
N GLU A 498 -13.38 9.47 18.81
CA GLU A 498 -13.24 8.01 18.80
C GLU A 498 -12.69 7.49 17.48
N PHE A 499 -11.98 6.36 17.56
CA PHE A 499 -11.30 5.75 16.42
C PHE A 499 -12.10 4.57 15.86
N TYR A 500 -12.71 4.79 14.70
CA TYR A 500 -13.64 3.88 14.04
C TYR A 500 -13.04 3.25 12.78
N THR A 501 -13.55 2.08 12.40
CA THR A 501 -13.40 1.55 11.03
C THR A 501 -14.16 2.42 10.03
N VAL A 502 -13.92 2.31 8.72
CA VAL A 502 -14.76 3.01 7.73
C VAL A 502 -16.17 2.43 7.68
N LYS A 503 -16.31 1.09 7.83
CA LYS A 503 -17.59 0.38 7.97
C LYS A 503 -18.46 0.95 9.11
N ASP A 504 -17.85 1.44 10.19
CA ASP A 504 -18.51 2.12 11.30
C ASP A 504 -18.63 3.65 11.10
N ALA A 505 -17.59 4.31 10.57
CA ALA A 505 -17.48 5.77 10.49
C ALA A 505 -18.29 6.40 9.37
N ALA A 506 -18.24 5.83 8.16
CA ALA A 506 -18.93 6.40 7.00
C ALA A 506 -20.45 6.49 7.23
N PRO A 507 -21.15 5.51 7.84
CA PRO A 507 -22.55 5.67 8.26
C PRO A 507 -22.82 6.83 9.23
N ILE A 508 -21.88 7.14 10.14
CA ILE A 508 -22.02 8.28 11.07
C ILE A 508 -21.91 9.59 10.30
N VAL A 509 -20.95 9.69 9.37
CA VAL A 509 -20.77 10.86 8.50
C VAL A 509 -21.95 11.02 7.55
N MET A 510 -22.45 9.95 6.90
CA MET A 510 -23.65 9.97 6.07
C MET A 510 -24.85 10.53 6.84
N LYS A 511 -25.11 10.04 8.06
CA LYS A 511 -26.17 10.60 8.93
C LYS A 511 -25.95 12.08 9.23
N TRP A 512 -24.73 12.49 9.60
CA TRP A 512 -24.42 13.91 9.84
C TRP A 512 -24.61 14.77 8.56
N ARG A 513 -24.34 14.23 7.37
CA ARG A 513 -24.62 14.89 6.08
C ARG A 513 -26.09 14.98 5.76
N GLU A 514 -26.87 13.94 6.02
CA GLU A 514 -28.32 13.87 5.79
C GLU A 514 -29.13 14.69 6.82
N SER A 515 -28.68 14.75 8.08
CA SER A 515 -29.38 15.43 9.17
C SER A 515 -29.66 16.90 8.88
N LYS A 516 -30.90 17.32 9.15
CA LYS A 516 -31.38 18.71 9.03
C LYS A 516 -31.46 19.35 10.40
N TYR A 517 -31.13 20.64 10.47
CA TYR A 517 -31.06 21.38 11.73
C TYR A 517 -31.88 22.66 11.66
N GLN A 518 -32.78 22.82 12.63
CA GLN A 518 -33.57 24.01 12.86
C GLN A 518 -32.79 24.99 13.74
N HIS A 519 -32.75 26.25 13.30
CA HIS A 519 -32.12 27.35 14.01
C HIS A 519 -33.22 28.33 14.49
N LEU A 520 -33.35 28.47 15.81
CA LEU A 520 -34.40 29.25 16.47
C LEU A 520 -33.80 30.28 17.43
N ILE A 521 -34.51 31.40 17.61
CA ILE A 521 -34.26 32.36 18.69
C ILE A 521 -35.49 32.34 19.61
N ILE A 522 -35.29 32.01 20.88
CA ILE A 522 -36.35 31.87 21.88
C ILE A 522 -35.99 32.76 23.08
N GLY A 523 -36.59 33.95 23.13
CA GLY A 523 -36.17 35.01 24.05
C GLY A 523 -34.73 35.43 23.74
N GLU A 524 -33.84 35.35 24.73
CA GLU A 524 -32.41 35.63 24.57
C GLU A 524 -31.60 34.43 24.05
N LYS A 525 -32.20 33.23 23.99
CA LYS A 525 -31.46 32.00 23.68
C LYS A 525 -31.48 31.68 22.20
N TYR A 526 -30.30 31.49 21.63
CA TYR A 526 -30.14 30.85 20.34
C TYR A 526 -30.17 29.33 20.53
N THR A 527 -31.07 28.67 19.81
CA THR A 527 -31.35 27.23 19.90
C THR A 527 -31.06 26.57 18.56
N VAL A 528 -30.31 25.49 18.57
CA VAL A 528 -30.12 24.61 17.40
C VAL A 528 -30.66 23.23 17.76
N ARG A 529 -31.52 22.69 16.91
CA ARG A 529 -32.14 21.37 17.08
C ARG A 529 -32.03 20.58 15.77
N GLU A 530 -31.69 19.31 15.86
CA GLU A 530 -31.78 18.34 14.76
C GLU A 530 -33.25 17.92 14.56
N GLU A 531 -33.74 17.95 13.31
CA GLU A 531 -35.16 17.76 12.94
C GLU A 531 -35.48 16.33 12.47
N THR A 532 -34.45 15.55 12.14
CA THR A 532 -34.56 14.25 11.46
C THR A 532 -34.46 13.04 12.39
N ASP A 533 -34.18 13.28 13.68
CA ASP A 533 -34.03 12.32 14.78
C ASP A 533 -33.11 11.11 14.45
N LEU A 534 -32.04 11.34 13.67
CA LEU A 534 -31.07 10.30 13.27
C LEU A 534 -30.08 9.90 14.38
N PHE A 535 -30.03 10.68 15.48
CA PHE A 535 -29.04 10.62 16.56
C PHE A 535 -29.69 10.59 17.96
N THR A 536 -30.39 9.50 18.27
CA THR A 536 -31.22 9.38 19.50
C THR A 536 -30.53 8.75 20.71
N GLU A 537 -29.72 7.69 20.54
CA GLU A 537 -29.19 6.92 21.69
C GLU A 537 -27.92 7.50 22.35
N LYS A 538 -27.01 8.08 21.56
CA LYS A 538 -25.70 8.59 22.03
C LYS A 538 -25.57 10.12 21.98
N GLY A 539 -26.58 10.79 21.41
CA GLY A 539 -26.54 12.23 21.14
C GLY A 539 -25.62 12.61 19.96
N ASN A 540 -25.50 13.93 19.76
CA ASN A 540 -24.63 14.57 18.77
C ASN A 540 -23.38 15.14 19.46
N THR A 541 -22.24 15.16 18.75
CA THR A 541 -21.11 16.03 19.09
C THR A 541 -21.33 17.41 18.48
N TRP A 542 -21.00 18.45 19.22
CA TRP A 542 -21.21 19.85 18.85
C TRP A 542 -19.96 20.68 19.12
N GLY A 543 -19.65 21.61 18.20
CA GLY A 543 -18.78 22.75 18.45
C GLY A 543 -19.59 24.00 18.81
N VAL A 544 -19.06 24.85 19.68
CA VAL A 544 -19.62 26.18 20.00
C VAL A 544 -18.47 27.15 20.24
N TYR A 545 -18.45 28.28 19.54
CA TYR A 545 -17.49 29.36 19.81
C TYR A 545 -18.08 30.44 20.72
N PHE A 546 -17.24 31.07 21.54
CA PHE A 546 -17.57 32.24 22.34
C PHE A 546 -16.43 33.27 22.25
N ASP A 547 -16.77 34.54 21.97
CA ASP A 547 -15.85 35.69 22.11
C ASP A 547 -15.35 35.77 23.57
N GLU A 548 -16.27 35.80 24.54
CA GLU A 548 -16.00 35.62 25.96
C GLU A 548 -16.95 34.55 26.53
N LEU A 549 -16.44 33.66 27.41
CA LEU A 549 -17.24 32.60 28.01
C LEU A 549 -17.82 33.07 29.35
N SER A 550 -18.97 33.74 29.29
CA SER A 550 -19.69 34.30 30.45
C SER A 550 -20.05 33.24 31.51
N GLN A 551 -20.33 33.68 32.73
CA GLN A 551 -20.77 32.78 33.81
C GLN A 551 -22.11 32.08 33.46
N LYS A 552 -23.05 32.81 32.85
CA LYS A 552 -24.34 32.27 32.36
C LYS A 552 -24.12 31.16 31.34
N ASN A 553 -23.17 31.32 30.40
CA ASN A 553 -22.88 30.29 29.41
C ASN A 553 -22.15 29.07 29.99
N LYS A 554 -21.35 29.21 31.07
CA LYS A 554 -20.77 28.07 31.80
C LYS A 554 -21.83 27.22 32.49
N GLU A 555 -22.85 27.86 33.08
CA GLU A 555 -24.00 27.20 33.72
C GLU A 555 -24.90 26.53 32.68
N GLU A 556 -25.14 27.18 31.53
CA GLU A 556 -25.80 26.57 30.37
C GLU A 556 -25.03 25.37 29.80
N LEU A 557 -23.70 25.43 29.77
CA LEU A 557 -22.85 24.34 29.30
C LEU A 557 -22.94 23.12 30.24
N ALA A 558 -22.74 23.34 31.53
CA ALA A 558 -22.75 22.27 32.54
C ALA A 558 -24.14 21.62 32.75
N SER A 559 -25.22 22.34 32.44
CA SER A 559 -26.60 21.79 32.46
C SER A 559 -26.96 21.02 31.18
N GLN A 560 -26.30 21.27 30.05
CA GLN A 560 -26.56 20.59 28.77
C GLN A 560 -25.59 19.45 28.46
N SER A 561 -24.41 19.42 29.09
CA SER A 561 -23.51 18.26 29.03
C SER A 561 -22.61 18.14 30.26
N LYS A 562 -22.36 16.89 30.67
CA LYS A 562 -21.30 16.54 31.63
C LYS A 562 -19.94 16.32 30.96
N ASN A 563 -19.93 16.13 29.64
CA ASN A 563 -18.76 15.78 28.83
C ASN A 563 -18.49 16.89 27.81
N TYR A 564 -17.68 17.87 28.20
CA TYR A 564 -17.23 18.96 27.33
C TYR A 564 -15.73 19.25 27.52
N THR A 565 -15.11 19.85 26.51
CA THR A 565 -13.76 20.42 26.57
C THR A 565 -13.80 21.88 26.14
N ILE A 566 -12.94 22.70 26.74
CA ILE A 566 -12.80 24.13 26.42
C ILE A 566 -11.35 24.36 25.99
N THR A 567 -11.18 25.00 24.84
CA THR A 567 -9.87 25.32 24.24
C THR A 567 -9.82 26.79 23.87
N ASP A 568 -8.63 27.39 23.93
CA ASP A 568 -8.41 28.75 23.42
C ASP A 568 -8.58 28.77 21.89
N PHE A 569 -9.13 29.85 21.34
CA PHE A 569 -9.40 29.96 19.91
C PHE A 569 -9.56 31.42 19.48
N MET A 570 -8.67 31.94 18.63
CA MET A 570 -8.75 33.29 18.04
C MET A 570 -9.21 34.40 19.04
N GLY A 571 -8.51 34.51 20.18
CA GLY A 571 -8.82 35.50 21.23
C GLY A 571 -10.01 35.18 22.14
N GLY A 572 -10.80 34.14 21.83
CA GLY A 572 -11.93 33.65 22.63
C GLY A 572 -11.78 32.17 22.99
N LYS A 573 -12.92 31.47 23.18
CA LYS A 573 -12.97 30.06 23.59
C LYS A 573 -13.77 29.22 22.58
N LEU A 574 -13.21 28.09 22.16
CA LEU A 574 -13.93 27.04 21.44
C LEU A 574 -14.26 25.90 22.39
N VAL A 575 -15.54 25.52 22.43
CA VAL A 575 -16.08 24.42 23.24
C VAL A 575 -16.45 23.25 22.33
N SER A 576 -16.06 22.03 22.70
CA SER A 576 -16.55 20.78 22.11
C SER A 576 -17.33 20.00 23.15
N LEU A 577 -18.50 19.48 22.81
CA LEU A 577 -19.33 18.72 23.76
C LEU A 577 -20.21 17.66 23.08
N ASN A 578 -20.52 16.59 23.82
CA ASN A 578 -21.56 15.64 23.45
C ASN A 578 -22.86 15.98 24.19
N SER A 579 -23.97 16.14 23.48
CA SER A 579 -25.30 16.43 24.05
C SER A 579 -26.40 15.83 23.17
N GLY A 580 -27.67 16.03 23.52
CA GLY A 580 -28.81 15.49 22.74
C GLY A 580 -28.96 16.11 21.34
N ASN A 581 -30.10 15.84 20.71
CA ASN A 581 -30.51 16.43 19.43
C ASN A 581 -30.77 17.96 19.49
N LYS A 582 -30.46 18.65 20.61
CA LYS A 582 -30.68 20.08 20.82
C LYS A 582 -29.61 20.69 21.72
N LEU A 583 -29.12 21.88 21.34
CA LEU A 583 -28.38 22.80 22.21
C LEU A 583 -29.01 24.21 22.22
N SER A 584 -28.75 24.97 23.28
CA SER A 584 -29.29 26.31 23.48
C SER A 584 -28.40 27.17 24.38
N PHE A 585 -27.94 28.31 23.90
CA PHE A 585 -27.14 29.27 24.68
C PHE A 585 -27.74 30.67 24.62
N THR A 586 -27.62 31.42 25.71
CA THR A 586 -27.91 32.85 25.73
C THR A 586 -26.89 33.58 24.86
N LEU A 587 -27.36 34.38 23.90
CA LEU A 587 -26.52 35.35 23.20
C LEU A 587 -26.36 36.61 24.06
N GLU A 588 -25.13 37.10 24.21
CA GLU A 588 -24.89 38.36 24.92
C GLU A 588 -25.46 39.54 24.16
N LYS A 589 -26.56 40.10 24.68
CA LYS A 589 -27.19 41.30 24.13
C LYS A 589 -26.52 42.54 24.73
N LYS A 590 -25.57 43.14 24.00
CA LYS A 590 -24.94 44.42 24.37
C LYS A 590 -26.02 45.50 24.51
N ILE A 591 -26.26 45.98 25.74
CA ILE A 591 -27.30 46.97 26.04
C ILE A 591 -26.76 48.38 25.75
N MET A 592 -26.87 48.81 24.49
CA MET A 592 -26.47 50.15 24.04
C MET A 592 -27.42 50.67 22.95
N ASP A 593 -27.40 51.98 22.71
CA ASP A 593 -28.18 52.62 21.64
C ASP A 593 -27.51 52.38 20.27
N GLU A 594 -28.13 51.51 19.46
CA GLU A 594 -27.69 51.16 18.11
C GLU A 594 -27.70 52.34 17.12
N GLU A 595 -28.49 53.38 17.35
CA GLU A 595 -28.56 54.58 16.51
C GLU A 595 -27.48 55.59 16.90
N GLN A 596 -27.30 55.83 18.21
CA GLN A 596 -26.20 56.65 18.73
C GLN A 596 -24.82 56.12 18.28
N ILE A 597 -24.60 54.80 18.35
CA ILE A 597 -23.34 54.17 17.95
C ILE A 597 -23.11 54.28 16.44
N TYR A 598 -24.17 54.06 15.65
CA TYR A 598 -24.09 54.21 14.19
C TYR A 598 -23.71 55.64 13.79
N ASN A 599 -24.36 56.64 14.38
CA ASN A 599 -24.10 58.04 14.07
C ASN A 599 -22.64 58.43 14.38
N LYS A 600 -22.08 57.95 15.50
CA LYS A 600 -20.65 58.13 15.82
C LYS A 600 -19.72 57.47 14.80
N VAL A 601 -20.00 56.22 14.40
CA VAL A 601 -19.22 55.50 13.37
C VAL A 601 -19.31 56.21 12.00
N LEU A 602 -20.46 56.80 11.68
CA LEU A 602 -20.66 57.57 10.45
C LEU A 602 -19.88 58.90 10.47
N GLU A 603 -19.79 59.59 11.61
CA GLU A 603 -18.92 60.76 11.79
C GLU A 603 -17.43 60.40 11.61
N GLU A 604 -16.97 59.29 12.19
CA GLU A 604 -15.61 58.77 12.05
C GLU A 604 -15.28 58.43 10.57
N TYR A 605 -16.21 57.81 9.85
CA TYR A 605 -16.08 57.53 8.41
C TYR A 605 -16.06 58.82 7.56
N ASN A 606 -16.97 59.77 7.82
CA ASN A 606 -17.04 61.02 7.06
C ASN A 606 -15.76 61.87 7.23
N LEU A 607 -15.15 61.84 8.43
CA LEU A 607 -13.85 62.47 8.67
C LEU A 607 -12.72 61.76 7.90
N PHE A 608 -12.75 60.42 7.83
CA PHE A 608 -11.80 59.62 7.07
C PHE A 608 -11.84 59.97 5.57
N GLU A 609 -13.03 59.91 4.96
CA GLU A 609 -13.22 60.17 3.52
C GLU A 609 -12.82 61.59 3.12
N LYS A 610 -13.16 62.59 3.95
CA LYS A 610 -12.73 63.98 3.74
C LYS A 610 -11.21 64.09 3.65
N ASN A 611 -10.49 63.41 4.54
CA ASN A 611 -9.03 63.43 4.56
C ASN A 611 -8.43 62.65 3.38
N ARG A 612 -9.08 61.56 2.93
CA ARG A 612 -8.61 60.78 1.77
C ARG A 612 -8.92 61.45 0.43
N GLY A 613 -10.05 62.11 0.26
CA GLY A 613 -10.37 62.84 -0.98
C GLY A 613 -9.36 63.96 -1.30
N LEU A 614 -8.81 64.61 -0.27
CA LEU A 614 -7.72 65.59 -0.38
C LEU A 614 -6.38 64.99 -0.83
N PHE A 615 -6.17 63.68 -0.59
CA PHE A 615 -4.98 62.94 -1.01
C PHE A 615 -5.11 62.39 -2.45
N LEU A 616 -6.30 61.92 -2.83
CA LEU A 616 -6.54 61.26 -4.11
C LEU A 616 -6.85 62.18 -5.29
N SER A 617 -7.19 63.45 -5.05
CA SER A 617 -7.65 64.38 -6.10
C SER A 617 -6.51 64.91 -6.98
N GLY A 618 -5.98 64.02 -7.83
CA GLY A 618 -5.40 64.42 -9.10
C GLY A 618 -6.43 65.22 -9.93
N LYS A 619 -6.08 66.13 -10.84
CA LYS A 619 -4.81 66.27 -11.57
C LYS A 619 -4.48 65.03 -12.46
N LEU A 620 -5.49 64.34 -13.05
CA LEU A 620 -5.41 63.19 -14.03
C LEU A 620 -6.77 62.91 -14.79
N GLY A 621 -6.83 61.97 -15.77
CA GLY A 621 -8.01 61.52 -16.59
C GLY A 621 -7.62 60.55 -17.76
N ALA A 622 -8.43 59.99 -18.68
CA ALA A 622 -9.90 59.90 -18.97
C ALA A 622 -10.21 58.81 -20.08
N GLU A 623 -11.48 58.55 -20.52
CA GLU A 623 -11.90 57.36 -21.35
C GLU A 623 -13.12 57.58 -22.32
N ASP A 624 -13.25 56.81 -23.45
CA ASP A 624 -14.48 56.52 -24.27
C ASP A 624 -14.28 55.31 -25.26
N TYR A 625 -15.34 54.62 -25.77
CA TYR A 625 -15.24 53.62 -26.86
C TYR A 625 -16.53 53.24 -27.69
N PHE A 626 -17.48 52.48 -27.11
CA PHE A 626 -18.23 51.35 -27.74
C PHE A 626 -19.16 51.55 -28.97
N LYS A 627 -19.29 52.74 -29.56
CA LYS A 627 -20.54 53.17 -30.23
C LYS A 627 -20.92 52.59 -31.62
N LYS A 628 -20.14 51.70 -32.26
CA LYS A 628 -20.30 51.36 -33.70
C LYS A 628 -20.95 50.01 -34.06
N LEU A 629 -21.11 49.06 -33.13
CA LEU A 629 -21.48 47.68 -33.46
C LEU A 629 -22.99 47.47 -33.78
N GLU A 630 -23.85 48.34 -33.27
CA GLU A 630 -25.31 48.16 -33.21
C GLU A 630 -26.08 48.31 -34.54
N GLU A 631 -25.50 48.96 -35.55
CA GLU A 631 -26.25 49.32 -36.77
C GLU A 631 -26.30 48.23 -37.86
N GLU A 632 -25.40 47.22 -37.82
CA GLU A 632 -25.38 46.18 -38.86
C GLU A 632 -26.46 45.11 -38.63
N LYS A 633 -26.63 44.64 -37.40
CA LYS A 633 -27.41 43.43 -37.08
C LYS A 633 -28.88 43.52 -37.49
N ARG A 634 -29.47 44.71 -37.41
CA ARG A 634 -30.88 44.99 -37.71
C ARG A 634 -31.26 44.77 -39.18
N LYS A 635 -30.29 44.85 -40.11
CA LYS A 635 -30.55 44.74 -41.56
C LYS A 635 -30.71 43.29 -42.05
N LEU A 636 -30.19 42.31 -41.33
CA LEU A 636 -30.20 40.90 -41.77
C LEU A 636 -31.51 40.17 -41.42
N LEU A 637 -32.06 40.39 -40.21
CA LEU A 637 -33.30 39.76 -39.75
C LEU A 637 -34.47 39.97 -40.73
N ALA A 638 -34.61 41.18 -41.26
CA ALA A 638 -35.70 41.54 -42.17
C ALA A 638 -35.70 40.74 -43.49
N LEU A 639 -34.54 40.24 -43.93
CA LEU A 639 -34.41 39.47 -45.16
C LEU A 639 -34.81 38.00 -44.97
N MET A 640 -34.48 37.40 -43.82
CA MET A 640 -34.70 35.97 -43.52
C MET A 640 -36.16 35.55 -43.59
N LEU A 641 -37.08 36.39 -43.09
CA LEU A 641 -38.49 36.05 -42.88
C LEU A 641 -39.37 36.28 -44.13
N SER A 642 -38.76 36.60 -45.27
CA SER A 642 -39.46 37.04 -46.49
C SER A 642 -39.82 35.92 -47.49
N GLN A 643 -39.35 34.68 -47.28
CA GLN A 643 -39.46 33.59 -48.27
C GLN A 643 -39.94 32.27 -47.64
N PRO A 644 -40.88 31.50 -48.26
CA PRO A 644 -41.38 30.24 -47.69
C PRO A 644 -40.37 29.07 -47.66
N LYS A 645 -39.33 29.14 -48.50
CA LYS A 645 -38.22 28.18 -48.56
C LYS A 645 -36.98 28.83 -47.96
N ILE A 646 -36.28 28.12 -47.06
CA ILE A 646 -35.16 28.70 -46.31
C ILE A 646 -33.96 28.97 -47.22
N ASN A 647 -33.38 30.17 -47.12
CA ASN A 647 -32.11 30.53 -47.74
C ASN A 647 -31.00 30.45 -46.69
N TYR A 648 -30.21 29.38 -46.76
CA TYR A 648 -29.25 28.99 -45.72
C TYR A 648 -28.25 30.13 -45.45
N ALA A 649 -27.58 30.66 -46.49
CA ALA A 649 -26.52 31.67 -46.33
C ALA A 649 -26.97 32.96 -45.60
N VAL A 650 -28.23 33.38 -45.77
CA VAL A 650 -28.77 34.58 -45.09
C VAL A 650 -29.05 34.30 -43.62
N TRP A 651 -29.67 33.15 -43.32
CA TRP A 651 -29.93 32.71 -41.95
C TRP A 651 -28.61 32.48 -41.19
N ASN A 652 -27.63 31.84 -41.84
CA ASN A 652 -26.31 31.55 -41.30
C ASN A 652 -25.56 32.83 -40.85
N LYS A 653 -25.52 33.91 -41.68
CA LYS A 653 -24.83 35.16 -41.29
C LYS A 653 -25.50 35.86 -40.09
N TYR A 654 -26.83 35.85 -40.02
CA TYR A 654 -27.55 36.46 -38.89
C TYR A 654 -27.31 35.69 -37.58
N ALA A 655 -27.33 34.35 -37.65
CA ALA A 655 -27.03 33.47 -36.53
C ALA A 655 -25.67 33.80 -35.88
N THR A 656 -24.62 34.00 -36.67
CA THR A 656 -23.30 34.41 -36.15
C THR A 656 -23.33 35.74 -35.38
N TYR A 657 -24.04 36.75 -35.88
CA TYR A 657 -24.11 38.06 -35.20
C TYR A 657 -24.98 38.05 -33.94
N MET A 658 -26.01 37.19 -33.88
CA MET A 658 -26.82 36.98 -32.68
C MET A 658 -26.08 36.14 -31.63
N SER A 659 -25.26 35.18 -32.05
CA SER A 659 -24.34 34.43 -31.18
C SER A 659 -23.40 35.38 -30.41
N TRP A 660 -22.85 36.42 -31.07
CA TRP A 660 -22.00 37.42 -30.42
C TRP A 660 -22.71 38.27 -29.34
N ASP A 661 -24.04 38.31 -29.31
CA ASP A 661 -24.82 38.97 -28.23
C ASP A 661 -25.40 37.96 -27.22
N GLY A 662 -25.07 36.67 -27.35
CA GLY A 662 -25.63 35.60 -26.51
C GLY A 662 -27.08 35.22 -26.84
N LYS A 663 -27.53 35.40 -28.08
CA LYS A 663 -28.95 35.25 -28.51
C LYS A 663 -29.17 34.22 -29.62
N GLY A 664 -28.42 33.11 -29.60
CA GLY A 664 -28.54 32.05 -30.62
C GLY A 664 -29.94 31.40 -30.66
N ASP A 665 -30.49 31.10 -29.49
CA ASP A 665 -31.75 30.38 -29.30
C ASP A 665 -32.97 31.02 -29.98
N GLU A 666 -32.99 32.35 -30.11
CA GLU A 666 -34.03 33.08 -30.83
C GLU A 666 -34.16 32.61 -32.30
N VAL A 667 -33.05 32.19 -32.91
CA VAL A 667 -33.00 31.68 -34.30
C VAL A 667 -33.58 30.27 -34.42
N TRP A 668 -33.40 29.41 -33.41
CA TRP A 668 -34.01 28.08 -33.38
C TRP A 668 -35.53 28.14 -33.26
N VAL A 669 -36.05 29.05 -32.42
CA VAL A 669 -37.50 29.31 -32.29
C VAL A 669 -38.10 29.89 -33.58
N LEU A 670 -37.31 30.65 -34.36
CA LEU A 670 -37.72 31.10 -35.70
C LEU A 670 -37.74 29.96 -36.73
N LEU A 671 -36.81 29.00 -36.64
CA LEU A 671 -36.82 27.80 -37.51
C LEU A 671 -38.05 26.92 -37.24
N GLU A 672 -38.35 26.62 -35.97
CA GLU A 672 -39.52 25.80 -35.59
C GLU A 672 -40.82 26.39 -36.17
N LYS A 673 -41.08 27.67 -35.90
CA LYS A 673 -42.26 28.38 -36.42
C LYS A 673 -42.33 28.45 -37.95
N HIS A 674 -41.19 28.37 -38.64
CA HIS A 674 -41.13 28.34 -40.10
C HIS A 674 -41.43 26.94 -40.65
N CYS A 675 -40.92 25.89 -39.99
CA CYS A 675 -41.21 24.50 -40.30
C CYS A 675 -42.67 24.13 -40.03
N ASP A 676 -43.26 24.56 -38.91
CA ASP A 676 -44.67 24.36 -38.60
C ASP A 676 -45.61 25.00 -39.64
N LYS A 677 -45.22 26.17 -40.15
CA LYS A 677 -46.00 26.93 -41.13
C LYS A 677 -45.83 26.39 -42.55
N TYR A 678 -44.67 25.81 -42.87
CA TYR A 678 -44.34 25.26 -44.19
C TYR A 678 -43.67 23.87 -44.06
N PRO A 679 -44.41 22.85 -43.56
CA PRO A 679 -43.84 21.55 -43.27
C PRO A 679 -43.41 20.84 -44.55
N SER A 680 -42.11 20.59 -44.68
CA SER A 680 -41.53 19.87 -45.81
C SER A 680 -40.21 19.23 -45.44
N LYS A 681 -39.88 18.12 -46.11
CA LYS A 681 -38.60 17.41 -45.94
C LYS A 681 -37.38 18.29 -46.25
N HIS A 682 -37.54 19.36 -47.03
CA HIS A 682 -36.47 20.34 -47.26
C HIS A 682 -36.27 21.29 -46.07
N ASN A 683 -37.36 21.89 -45.54
CA ASN A 683 -37.25 22.83 -44.42
C ASN A 683 -36.82 22.13 -43.12
N ILE A 684 -37.35 20.92 -42.85
CA ILE A 684 -36.92 20.08 -41.70
C ILE A 684 -35.43 19.74 -41.81
N ASN A 685 -34.91 19.47 -43.01
CA ASN A 685 -33.49 19.19 -43.22
C ASN A 685 -32.56 20.42 -43.08
N TYR A 686 -33.07 21.64 -42.84
CA TYR A 686 -32.20 22.78 -42.49
C TYR A 686 -31.68 22.70 -41.04
N SER A 687 -32.32 21.91 -40.16
CA SER A 687 -31.82 21.77 -38.78
C SER A 687 -30.39 21.21 -38.74
N PHE A 688 -30.03 20.32 -39.66
CA PHE A 688 -28.66 19.79 -39.85
C PHE A 688 -27.61 20.85 -40.24
N GLU A 689 -28.02 21.98 -40.82
CA GLU A 689 -27.10 23.08 -41.17
C GLU A 689 -27.03 24.10 -40.02
N LEU A 690 -28.17 24.44 -39.42
CA LEU A 690 -28.22 25.39 -38.30
C LEU A 690 -27.47 24.85 -37.06
N SER A 691 -27.49 23.53 -36.84
CA SER A 691 -26.68 22.86 -35.81
C SER A 691 -25.18 23.08 -35.97
N ASN A 692 -24.67 23.21 -37.20
CA ASN A 692 -23.24 23.42 -37.46
C ASN A 692 -22.77 24.84 -37.12
N ILE A 693 -23.69 25.77 -36.83
CA ILE A 693 -23.41 27.21 -36.71
C ILE A 693 -23.72 27.75 -35.31
N LEU A 694 -24.79 27.26 -34.69
CA LEU A 694 -25.20 27.63 -33.33
C LEU A 694 -25.01 26.51 -32.31
N GLY A 695 -24.85 25.25 -32.76
CA GLY A 695 -25.14 24.09 -31.93
C GLY A 695 -26.64 23.97 -31.61
N TYR A 696 -27.05 22.84 -31.04
CA TYR A 696 -28.31 22.77 -30.31
C TYR A 696 -28.08 23.35 -28.91
N SER A 697 -28.87 24.35 -28.50
CA SER A 697 -28.68 25.02 -27.20
C SER A 697 -29.15 24.20 -26.00
N SER A 698 -29.95 23.15 -26.23
CA SER A 698 -30.27 22.12 -25.25
C SER A 698 -30.34 20.73 -25.88
N GLU A 699 -30.14 19.71 -25.04
CA GLU A 699 -30.27 18.30 -25.41
C GLU A 699 -31.74 17.95 -25.75
N GLU A 700 -32.71 18.57 -25.07
CA GLU A 700 -34.14 18.47 -25.42
C GLU A 700 -34.42 18.94 -26.85
N LEU A 701 -33.79 20.04 -27.29
CA LEU A 701 -33.92 20.57 -28.64
C LEU A 701 -33.31 19.60 -29.67
N HIS A 702 -32.13 19.05 -29.38
CA HIS A 702 -31.49 18.04 -30.22
C HIS A 702 -32.38 16.80 -30.39
N THR A 703 -32.77 16.16 -29.28
CA THR A 703 -33.59 14.94 -29.27
C THR A 703 -34.96 15.16 -29.92
N LYS A 704 -35.59 16.32 -29.71
CA LYS A 704 -36.83 16.70 -30.42
C LYS A 704 -36.65 16.70 -31.94
N TRP A 705 -35.57 17.28 -32.45
CA TRP A 705 -35.32 17.33 -33.90
C TRP A 705 -34.91 15.96 -34.48
N ILE A 706 -34.10 15.14 -33.79
CA ILE A 706 -33.78 13.79 -34.30
C ILE A 706 -35.01 12.87 -34.27
N CYS A 707 -35.85 12.91 -33.24
CA CYS A 707 -37.12 12.17 -33.22
C CYS A 707 -38.06 12.59 -34.35
N ASN A 708 -38.16 13.91 -34.63
CA ASN A 708 -38.89 14.41 -35.80
C ASN A 708 -38.27 13.96 -37.13
N GLN A 709 -36.95 13.79 -37.22
CA GLN A 709 -36.30 13.27 -38.41
C GLN A 709 -36.52 11.76 -38.59
N TYR A 710 -36.48 10.98 -37.51
CA TYR A 710 -36.73 9.53 -37.52
C TYR A 710 -38.14 9.21 -38.04
N GLN A 711 -39.18 9.89 -37.55
CA GLN A 711 -40.56 9.69 -38.00
C GLN A 711 -40.74 9.83 -39.53
N TRP A 712 -39.93 10.65 -40.21
CA TRP A 712 -40.01 10.91 -41.65
C TRP A 712 -38.88 10.27 -42.48
N ASN A 713 -38.04 9.43 -41.84
CA ASN A 713 -36.87 8.78 -42.44
C ASN A 713 -36.52 7.40 -41.82
N ASN A 714 -37.48 6.67 -41.23
CA ASN A 714 -37.23 5.43 -40.48
C ASN A 714 -36.67 4.24 -41.29
N GLU A 715 -36.61 4.33 -42.63
CA GLU A 715 -35.92 3.36 -43.50
C GLU A 715 -34.49 3.82 -43.89
N LYS A 716 -34.07 5.04 -43.53
CA LYS A 716 -32.77 5.60 -43.90
C LYS A 716 -31.72 5.21 -42.86
N LEU A 717 -30.80 4.33 -43.25
CA LEU A 717 -29.74 3.76 -42.40
C LEU A 717 -28.99 4.78 -41.51
N ALA A 718 -28.68 5.98 -42.04
CA ALA A 718 -28.05 7.04 -41.27
C ALA A 718 -28.90 7.51 -40.07
N VAL A 719 -30.21 7.69 -40.28
CA VAL A 719 -31.15 8.14 -39.24
C VAL A 719 -31.51 6.99 -38.29
N LEU A 720 -31.48 5.73 -38.76
CA LEU A 720 -31.55 4.56 -37.88
C LEU A 720 -30.34 4.48 -36.93
N LYS A 721 -29.11 4.68 -37.44
CA LYS A 721 -27.88 4.67 -36.64
C LYS A 721 -27.79 5.89 -35.70
N GLU A 722 -28.28 7.06 -36.12
CA GLU A 722 -28.35 8.28 -35.29
C GLU A 722 -29.44 8.19 -34.20
N TYR A 723 -30.62 7.64 -34.52
CA TYR A 723 -31.68 7.37 -33.54
C TYR A 723 -31.26 6.31 -32.50
N LEU A 724 -30.57 5.25 -32.93
CA LEU A 724 -29.96 4.25 -32.05
C LEU A 724 -28.92 4.85 -31.09
N SER A 725 -28.29 5.98 -31.45
CA SER A 725 -27.36 6.69 -30.57
C SER A 725 -28.03 7.63 -29.54
N ILE A 726 -29.36 7.81 -29.61
CA ILE A 726 -30.15 8.71 -28.74
C ILE A 726 -31.20 7.96 -27.91
N ILE A 727 -31.62 6.74 -28.30
CA ILE A 727 -32.33 5.84 -27.39
C ILE A 727 -31.41 5.48 -26.22
N THR A 728 -31.85 5.75 -24.99
CA THR A 728 -31.12 5.42 -23.77
C THR A 728 -30.99 3.90 -23.60
N PRO A 729 -29.77 3.32 -23.54
CA PRO A 729 -29.59 1.87 -23.43
C PRO A 729 -30.25 1.21 -22.21
N SER A 730 -30.50 1.96 -21.14
CA SER A 730 -30.98 1.44 -19.87
C SER A 730 -32.50 1.23 -19.76
N GLU A 731 -33.30 1.77 -20.69
CA GLU A 731 -34.77 1.87 -20.51
C GLU A 731 -35.60 1.06 -21.51
N ASP A 732 -35.08 0.73 -22.70
CA ASP A 732 -35.84 -0.01 -23.73
C ASP A 732 -34.98 -1.03 -24.52
N TYR A 733 -34.37 -1.98 -23.78
CA TYR A 733 -33.52 -3.04 -24.34
C TYR A 733 -34.18 -3.84 -25.48
N ASP A 734 -35.50 -4.04 -25.42
CA ASP A 734 -36.23 -4.75 -26.47
C ASP A 734 -36.37 -3.91 -27.75
N GLU A 735 -36.61 -2.59 -27.66
CA GLU A 735 -36.61 -1.72 -28.84
C GLU A 735 -35.21 -1.60 -29.46
N ILE A 736 -34.14 -1.54 -28.67
CA ILE A 736 -32.76 -1.60 -29.18
C ILE A 736 -32.49 -2.93 -29.87
N LYS A 737 -32.88 -4.06 -29.26
CA LYS A 737 -32.80 -5.40 -29.88
C LYS A 737 -33.59 -5.47 -31.19
N LYS A 738 -34.79 -4.86 -31.26
CA LYS A 738 -35.58 -4.72 -32.50
C LYS A 738 -34.86 -3.87 -33.55
N VAL A 739 -34.29 -2.73 -33.18
CA VAL A 739 -33.59 -1.82 -34.11
C VAL A 739 -32.30 -2.46 -34.65
N LEU A 740 -31.47 -3.08 -33.80
CA LEU A 740 -30.27 -3.81 -34.21
C LEU A 740 -30.63 -5.00 -35.12
N PHE A 741 -31.62 -5.82 -34.73
CA PHE A 741 -32.08 -6.93 -35.55
C PHE A 741 -32.68 -6.46 -36.88
N LYS A 742 -33.35 -5.29 -36.92
CA LYS A 742 -33.90 -4.71 -38.15
C LYS A 742 -32.83 -4.07 -39.05
N ILE A 743 -31.76 -3.52 -38.47
CA ILE A 743 -30.56 -3.13 -39.23
C ILE A 743 -29.93 -4.39 -39.86
N PHE A 744 -29.77 -5.47 -39.10
CA PHE A 744 -29.32 -6.78 -39.63
C PHE A 744 -30.28 -7.36 -40.70
N GLN A 745 -31.59 -7.17 -40.59
CA GLN A 745 -32.52 -7.59 -41.66
C GLN A 745 -32.43 -6.74 -42.93
N LEU A 746 -32.16 -5.43 -42.80
CA LEU A 746 -32.00 -4.51 -43.94
C LEU A 746 -30.62 -4.63 -44.61
N GLU A 747 -29.61 -5.01 -43.83
CA GLU A 747 -28.22 -5.17 -44.25
C GLU A 747 -27.63 -6.45 -43.59
N PRO A 748 -27.99 -7.66 -44.11
CA PRO A 748 -27.58 -8.95 -43.53
C PRO A 748 -26.14 -9.29 -43.86
N ASN A 749 -25.22 -8.58 -43.21
CA ASN A 749 -23.78 -8.80 -43.25
C ASN A 749 -23.27 -9.29 -41.88
N CYS A 750 -21.99 -9.69 -41.81
CA CYS A 750 -21.36 -10.10 -40.55
C CYS A 750 -21.38 -8.98 -39.51
N GLU A 751 -21.08 -7.74 -39.88
CA GLU A 751 -21.01 -6.58 -38.96
C GLU A 751 -22.30 -6.37 -38.15
N ASN A 752 -23.47 -6.46 -38.81
CA ASN A 752 -24.76 -6.27 -38.16
C ASN A 752 -25.22 -7.55 -37.40
N GLN A 753 -24.79 -8.74 -37.85
CA GLN A 753 -24.97 -9.98 -37.08
C GLN A 753 -24.14 -9.95 -35.78
N GLU A 754 -22.90 -9.45 -35.86
CA GLU A 754 -21.98 -9.28 -34.75
C GLU A 754 -22.49 -8.23 -33.76
N ALA A 755 -23.01 -7.10 -34.24
CA ALA A 755 -23.64 -6.09 -33.39
C ALA A 755 -24.84 -6.67 -32.60
N TYR A 756 -25.62 -7.57 -33.21
CA TYR A 756 -26.69 -8.30 -32.53
C TYR A 756 -26.15 -9.32 -31.50
N VAL A 757 -25.19 -10.17 -31.88
CA VAL A 757 -24.61 -11.20 -30.98
C VAL A 757 -23.86 -10.58 -29.81
N TYR A 758 -23.11 -9.49 -30.04
CA TYR A 758 -22.44 -8.71 -29.00
C TYR A 758 -23.45 -8.10 -28.02
N HIS A 759 -24.51 -7.46 -28.51
CA HIS A 759 -25.57 -6.93 -27.65
C HIS A 759 -26.28 -8.05 -26.84
N ALA A 760 -26.47 -9.23 -27.42
CA ALA A 760 -26.99 -10.39 -26.70
C ALA A 760 -26.00 -10.90 -25.63
N LEU A 761 -24.70 -10.98 -25.94
CA LEU A 761 -23.65 -11.38 -24.99
C LEU A 761 -23.51 -10.42 -23.80
N VAL A 762 -23.80 -9.12 -23.97
CA VAL A 762 -23.78 -8.16 -22.85
C VAL A 762 -25.07 -8.24 -22.02
N TYR A 763 -26.25 -8.22 -22.66
CA TYR A 763 -27.52 -7.96 -21.98
C TYR A 763 -28.48 -9.17 -21.84
N ALA A 764 -28.25 -10.26 -22.57
CA ALA A 764 -29.11 -11.45 -22.62
C ALA A 764 -28.29 -12.76 -22.57
N LYS A 765 -27.32 -12.83 -21.64
CA LYS A 765 -26.26 -13.87 -21.59
C LYS A 765 -26.74 -15.31 -21.74
N GLU A 766 -27.84 -15.71 -21.09
CA GLU A 766 -28.36 -17.08 -21.21
C GLU A 766 -28.90 -17.38 -22.62
N GLU A 767 -29.60 -16.44 -23.26
CA GLU A 767 -30.05 -16.56 -24.65
C GLU A 767 -28.86 -16.54 -25.62
N ALA A 768 -27.85 -15.72 -25.36
CA ALA A 768 -26.63 -15.64 -26.15
C ALA A 768 -25.81 -16.94 -26.10
N PHE A 769 -25.59 -17.52 -24.91
CA PHE A 769 -24.93 -18.83 -24.79
C PHE A 769 -25.78 -19.97 -25.33
N GLN A 770 -27.11 -19.93 -25.22
CA GLN A 770 -27.98 -20.89 -25.90
C GLN A 770 -27.80 -20.82 -27.43
N TYR A 771 -27.80 -19.62 -28.01
CA TYR A 771 -27.57 -19.41 -29.43
C TYR A 771 -26.16 -19.87 -29.85
N LEU A 772 -25.10 -19.44 -29.15
CA LEU A 772 -23.71 -19.85 -29.44
C LEU A 772 -23.51 -21.36 -29.32
N ASN A 773 -24.16 -22.03 -28.36
CA ASN A 773 -24.10 -23.50 -28.22
C ASN A 773 -24.92 -24.25 -29.31
N THR A 774 -25.70 -23.57 -30.15
CA THR A 774 -26.26 -24.15 -31.40
C THR A 774 -25.35 -23.97 -32.61
N LEU A 775 -24.28 -23.19 -32.50
CA LEU A 775 -23.33 -22.92 -33.57
C LEU A 775 -22.11 -23.84 -33.48
N ASP A 776 -21.61 -24.27 -34.63
CA ASP A 776 -20.29 -24.90 -34.75
C ASP A 776 -19.25 -23.79 -35.02
N PRO A 777 -18.22 -23.62 -34.17
CA PRO A 777 -17.16 -22.64 -34.37
C PRO A 777 -16.50 -22.74 -35.76
N ALA A 778 -16.37 -23.95 -36.31
CA ALA A 778 -15.74 -24.19 -37.61
C ALA A 778 -16.58 -23.76 -38.82
N THR A 779 -17.84 -23.38 -38.62
CA THR A 779 -18.76 -22.93 -39.68
C THR A 779 -19.35 -21.53 -39.43
N SER A 780 -18.95 -20.86 -38.35
CA SER A 780 -19.49 -19.58 -37.90
C SER A 780 -18.64 -18.40 -38.38
N TYR A 781 -19.18 -17.58 -39.29
CA TYR A 781 -18.47 -16.43 -39.86
C TYR A 781 -18.63 -15.16 -39.03
N PHE A 782 -17.94 -15.11 -37.87
CA PHE A 782 -17.78 -13.91 -37.05
C PHE A 782 -16.39 -13.28 -37.20
N ASN A 783 -16.28 -11.97 -37.00
CA ASN A 783 -15.00 -11.27 -36.96
C ASN A 783 -14.13 -11.73 -35.79
N GLU A 784 -12.81 -11.57 -35.93
CA GLU A 784 -11.82 -12.10 -34.99
C GLU A 784 -11.94 -11.54 -33.56
N ASN A 785 -12.48 -10.33 -33.39
CA ASN A 785 -12.73 -9.73 -32.07
C ASN A 785 -13.90 -10.44 -31.39
N LEU A 786 -15.04 -10.62 -32.07
CA LEU A 786 -16.18 -11.33 -31.48
C LEU A 786 -15.85 -12.79 -31.15
N VAL A 787 -15.07 -13.47 -31.99
CA VAL A 787 -14.55 -14.82 -31.67
C VAL A 787 -13.64 -14.80 -30.44
N SER A 788 -12.80 -13.77 -30.29
CA SER A 788 -11.98 -13.56 -29.09
C SER A 788 -12.84 -13.30 -27.85
N ASP A 789 -13.86 -12.44 -27.94
CA ASP A 789 -14.79 -12.11 -26.86
C ASP A 789 -15.60 -13.34 -26.43
N ILE A 790 -16.03 -14.18 -27.37
CA ILE A 790 -16.67 -15.48 -27.11
C ILE A 790 -15.70 -16.39 -26.34
N SER A 791 -14.47 -16.58 -26.83
CA SER A 791 -13.45 -17.38 -26.15
C SER A 791 -13.16 -16.90 -24.72
N TRP A 792 -12.96 -15.59 -24.51
CA TRP A 792 -12.76 -15.03 -23.17
C TRP A 792 -13.99 -15.16 -22.28
N SER A 793 -15.20 -15.07 -22.84
CA SER A 793 -16.44 -15.29 -22.10
C SER A 793 -16.55 -16.72 -21.57
N TYR A 794 -16.14 -17.74 -22.35
CA TYR A 794 -16.05 -19.12 -21.87
C TYR A 794 -15.03 -19.30 -20.72
N VAL A 795 -13.86 -18.65 -20.79
CA VAL A 795 -12.88 -18.66 -19.69
C VAL A 795 -13.44 -17.98 -18.43
N ASN A 796 -13.94 -16.76 -18.57
CA ASN A 796 -14.14 -15.86 -17.44
C ASN A 796 -15.47 -16.07 -16.70
N GLU A 797 -16.51 -16.56 -17.38
CA GLU A 797 -17.83 -16.82 -16.76
C GLU A 797 -17.99 -18.29 -16.32
N ASN A 798 -17.36 -19.24 -17.02
CA ASN A 798 -17.57 -20.68 -16.82
C ASN A 798 -16.28 -21.49 -16.50
N GLU A 799 -15.09 -20.89 -16.58
CA GLU A 799 -13.80 -21.61 -16.53
C GLU A 799 -13.68 -22.73 -17.59
N ASP A 800 -14.40 -22.58 -18.71
CA ASP A 800 -14.42 -23.53 -19.81
C ASP A 800 -13.28 -23.22 -20.80
N TYR A 801 -12.06 -23.51 -20.35
CA TYR A 801 -10.86 -23.41 -21.18
C TYR A 801 -10.93 -24.29 -22.44
N GLN A 802 -11.78 -25.34 -22.46
CA GLN A 802 -11.89 -26.20 -23.63
C GLN A 802 -12.69 -25.52 -24.75
N ASN A 803 -13.87 -24.97 -24.46
CA ASN A 803 -14.60 -24.18 -25.46
C ASN A 803 -13.91 -22.85 -25.79
N ALA A 804 -13.20 -22.25 -24.83
CA ALA A 804 -12.32 -21.12 -25.13
C ALA A 804 -11.24 -21.49 -26.15
N ILE A 805 -10.56 -22.63 -26.00
CA ILE A 805 -9.61 -23.15 -27.00
C ILE A 805 -10.32 -23.42 -28.34
N ASN A 806 -11.47 -24.11 -28.33
CA ASN A 806 -12.22 -24.49 -29.53
C ASN A 806 -12.58 -23.26 -30.40
N TRP A 807 -13.17 -22.21 -29.80
CA TRP A 807 -13.45 -20.95 -30.52
C TRP A 807 -12.17 -20.23 -30.92
N SER A 808 -11.11 -20.29 -30.10
CA SER A 808 -9.87 -19.56 -30.39
C SER A 808 -9.13 -20.04 -31.62
N GLU A 809 -9.35 -21.27 -32.10
CA GLU A 809 -8.70 -21.74 -33.35
C GLU A 809 -9.10 -20.91 -34.58
N PHE A 810 -10.18 -20.13 -34.48
CA PHE A 810 -10.77 -19.33 -35.56
C PHE A 810 -10.51 -17.81 -35.44
N THR A 811 -9.57 -17.37 -34.60
CA THR A 811 -9.15 -15.95 -34.47
C THR A 811 -7.63 -15.79 -34.30
N SER A 812 -7.03 -14.88 -35.06
CA SER A 812 -5.61 -14.52 -34.92
C SER A 812 -5.30 -13.68 -33.68
N LEU A 813 -6.30 -12.99 -33.12
CA LEU A 813 -6.13 -12.07 -31.99
C LEU A 813 -5.77 -12.79 -30.68
N ILE A 814 -6.30 -14.00 -30.47
CA ILE A 814 -5.81 -14.86 -29.40
C ILE A 814 -4.45 -15.39 -29.83
N SER A 815 -3.41 -15.00 -29.09
CA SER A 815 -2.05 -15.38 -29.42
C SER A 815 -1.79 -16.88 -29.23
N ALA A 816 -0.83 -17.42 -29.97
CA ALA A 816 -0.46 -18.83 -29.83
C ALA A 816 0.04 -19.18 -28.42
N ASP A 817 0.66 -18.23 -27.70
CA ASP A 817 1.15 -18.41 -26.34
C ASP A 817 0.03 -18.28 -25.27
N THR A 818 -1.09 -17.61 -25.60
CA THR A 818 -2.32 -17.62 -24.79
C THR A 818 -2.95 -19.00 -24.81
N ARG A 819 -3.11 -19.62 -25.99
CA ARG A 819 -3.56 -21.03 -26.11
C ARG A 819 -2.62 -21.99 -25.36
N LEU A 820 -1.31 -21.79 -25.48
CA LEU A 820 -0.29 -22.55 -24.74
C LEU A 820 -0.47 -22.43 -23.20
N SER A 821 -0.91 -21.26 -22.74
CA SER A 821 -1.17 -20.97 -21.32
C SER A 821 -2.49 -21.61 -20.85
N TRP A 822 -3.54 -21.63 -21.67
CA TRP A 822 -4.79 -22.35 -21.36
C TRP A 822 -4.59 -23.87 -21.32
N MET A 823 -3.77 -24.43 -22.22
CA MET A 823 -3.34 -25.84 -22.14
C MET A 823 -2.53 -26.15 -20.87
N PHE A 824 -1.76 -25.18 -20.35
CA PHE A 824 -1.01 -25.31 -19.10
C PHE A 824 -1.94 -25.37 -17.87
N GLU A 825 -2.96 -24.51 -17.82
CA GLU A 825 -3.97 -24.52 -16.74
C GLU A 825 -4.85 -25.79 -16.79
N LEU A 826 -5.20 -26.27 -18.00
CA LEU A 826 -5.81 -27.59 -18.22
C LEU A 826 -4.87 -28.78 -17.89
N ARG A 827 -3.58 -28.51 -17.60
CA ARG A 827 -2.52 -29.50 -17.30
C ARG A 827 -2.27 -30.50 -18.44
N GLN A 828 -2.63 -30.14 -19.66
CA GLN A 828 -2.42 -30.89 -20.89
C GLN A 828 -0.96 -30.77 -21.35
N TYR A 829 -0.01 -31.13 -20.49
CA TYR A 829 1.42 -30.86 -20.71
C TYR A 829 2.01 -31.61 -21.92
N VAL A 830 1.41 -32.74 -22.30
CA VAL A 830 1.87 -33.55 -23.44
C VAL A 830 1.40 -32.91 -24.75
N GLU A 831 0.15 -32.47 -24.77
CA GLU A 831 -0.52 -31.78 -25.87
C GLU A 831 0.10 -30.38 -26.07
N LEU A 832 0.40 -29.67 -24.97
CA LEU A 832 1.13 -28.40 -24.94
C LEU A 832 2.52 -28.55 -25.58
N GLU A 833 3.31 -29.56 -25.20
CA GLU A 833 4.61 -29.80 -25.82
C GLU A 833 4.49 -30.20 -27.30
N GLN A 834 3.46 -30.95 -27.69
CA GLN A 834 3.20 -31.27 -29.10
C GLN A 834 2.81 -30.03 -29.90
N TYR A 835 1.93 -29.19 -29.36
CA TYR A 835 1.49 -27.92 -29.94
C TYR A 835 2.68 -26.95 -30.11
N TYR A 836 3.51 -26.77 -29.07
CA TYR A 836 4.73 -25.96 -29.16
C TYR A 836 5.68 -26.50 -30.25
N ARG A 837 5.96 -27.81 -30.27
CA ARG A 837 6.85 -28.43 -31.27
C ARG A 837 6.30 -28.28 -32.70
N LYS A 838 4.99 -28.45 -32.89
CA LYS A 838 4.29 -28.22 -34.18
C LYS A 838 4.41 -26.74 -34.60
N TYR A 839 4.00 -25.81 -33.74
CA TYR A 839 4.02 -24.38 -34.01
C TYR A 839 5.43 -23.86 -34.31
N ILE A 840 6.44 -24.19 -33.50
CA ILE A 840 7.80 -23.68 -33.69
C ILE A 840 8.52 -24.30 -34.90
N SER A 841 8.08 -25.48 -35.37
CA SER A 841 8.55 -26.05 -36.64
C SER A 841 8.05 -25.26 -37.87
N GLN A 842 6.90 -24.59 -37.74
CA GLN A 842 6.30 -23.74 -38.76
C GLN A 842 6.77 -22.27 -38.62
N ASN A 843 6.99 -21.81 -37.38
CA ASN A 843 7.39 -20.45 -37.03
C ASN A 843 8.77 -20.41 -36.32
N PRO A 844 9.87 -20.85 -36.96
CA PRO A 844 11.18 -21.03 -36.30
C PRO A 844 11.90 -19.73 -35.88
N ASN A 845 11.32 -18.57 -36.16
CA ASN A 845 11.79 -17.24 -35.78
C ASN A 845 10.85 -16.54 -34.77
N ASP A 846 9.85 -17.24 -34.21
CA ASP A 846 9.03 -16.70 -33.13
C ASP A 846 9.80 -16.80 -31.81
N GLU A 847 10.50 -15.72 -31.47
CA GLU A 847 11.33 -15.63 -30.27
C GLU A 847 10.48 -15.46 -28.99
N SER A 848 9.26 -14.92 -29.10
CA SER A 848 8.34 -14.73 -27.96
C SER A 848 7.74 -16.06 -27.51
N MET A 849 7.33 -16.91 -28.46
CA MET A 849 6.90 -18.29 -28.18
C MET A 849 8.01 -19.12 -27.50
N LYS A 850 9.27 -18.96 -27.94
CA LYS A 850 10.43 -19.60 -27.28
C LYS A 850 10.63 -19.08 -25.86
N GLN A 851 10.51 -17.76 -25.64
CA GLN A 851 10.60 -17.16 -24.31
C GLN A 851 9.50 -17.66 -23.37
N LYS A 852 8.24 -17.76 -23.85
CA LYS A 852 7.14 -18.34 -23.08
C LYS A 852 7.39 -19.82 -22.73
N MET A 853 7.87 -20.61 -23.68
CA MET A 853 8.17 -22.02 -23.44
C MET A 853 9.38 -22.22 -22.51
N PHE A 854 10.38 -21.33 -22.57
CA PHE A 854 11.46 -21.26 -21.58
C PHE A 854 10.90 -21.04 -20.18
N GLN A 855 10.00 -20.07 -19.99
CA GLN A 855 9.37 -19.79 -18.69
C GLN A 855 8.52 -20.98 -18.19
N ILE A 856 7.79 -21.65 -19.08
CA ILE A 856 7.03 -22.87 -18.73
C ILE A 856 7.97 -23.99 -18.29
N TYR A 857 9.09 -24.22 -18.99
CA TYR A 857 10.09 -25.20 -18.58
C TYR A 857 10.85 -24.81 -17.29
N GLU A 858 11.11 -23.53 -17.06
CA GLU A 858 11.66 -23.00 -15.80
C GLU A 858 10.72 -23.30 -14.62
N VAL A 859 9.43 -22.96 -14.75
CA VAL A 859 8.38 -23.23 -13.75
C VAL A 859 8.19 -24.73 -13.49
N LEU A 860 8.32 -25.57 -14.52
CA LEU A 860 8.27 -27.04 -14.40
C LEU A 860 9.59 -27.66 -13.90
N GLY A 861 10.64 -26.87 -13.68
CA GLY A 861 11.97 -27.34 -13.27
C GLY A 861 12.74 -28.13 -14.35
N LYS A 862 12.27 -28.08 -15.60
CA LYS A 862 12.90 -28.72 -16.78
C LYS A 862 14.04 -27.85 -17.33
N TYR A 863 15.03 -27.52 -16.49
CA TYR A 863 16.10 -26.60 -16.86
C TYR A 863 16.94 -27.05 -18.07
N ASP A 864 17.01 -28.36 -18.33
CA ASP A 864 17.67 -28.91 -19.51
C ASP A 864 16.92 -28.55 -20.82
N ASP A 865 15.60 -28.77 -20.84
CA ASP A 865 14.74 -28.36 -21.96
C ASP A 865 14.69 -26.83 -22.10
N ALA A 866 14.66 -26.09 -20.98
CA ALA A 866 14.72 -24.62 -20.98
C ALA A 866 16.02 -24.11 -21.63
N CYS A 867 17.19 -24.65 -21.26
CA CYS A 867 18.46 -24.31 -21.92
C CYS A 867 18.47 -24.71 -23.40
N GLY A 868 17.85 -25.84 -23.74
CA GLY A 868 17.64 -26.28 -25.12
C GLY A 868 16.78 -25.32 -25.95
N VAL A 869 15.76 -24.70 -25.35
CA VAL A 869 14.95 -23.64 -25.98
C VAL A 869 15.72 -22.32 -26.05
N LEU A 870 16.47 -21.93 -25.01
CA LEU A 870 17.28 -20.71 -25.02
C LEU A 870 18.34 -20.72 -26.13
N LEU A 871 18.97 -21.87 -26.43
CA LEU A 871 19.88 -22.00 -27.59
C LEU A 871 19.19 -21.94 -28.96
N GLN A 872 17.85 -22.00 -29.02
CA GLN A 872 17.09 -21.76 -30.24
C GLN A 872 16.66 -20.30 -30.40
N ILE A 873 16.88 -19.45 -29.39
CA ILE A 873 16.58 -18.02 -29.45
C ILE A 873 17.65 -17.30 -30.27
N LYS A 874 17.21 -16.55 -31.29
CA LYS A 874 18.08 -15.83 -32.23
C LYS A 874 18.17 -14.33 -31.98
N ASP A 875 17.18 -13.75 -31.31
CA ASP A 875 17.24 -12.34 -30.93
C ASP A 875 18.31 -12.16 -29.84
N GLN A 876 19.35 -11.40 -30.17
CA GLN A 876 20.52 -11.23 -29.30
C GLN A 876 20.18 -10.51 -27.98
N LYS A 877 19.13 -9.68 -27.95
CA LYS A 877 18.70 -8.98 -26.74
C LYS A 877 17.92 -9.94 -25.83
N ILE A 878 16.91 -10.64 -26.35
CA ILE A 878 16.13 -11.63 -25.59
C ILE A 878 17.04 -12.76 -25.10
N PHE A 879 17.97 -13.22 -25.94
CA PHE A 879 18.97 -14.22 -25.56
C PHE A 879 19.83 -13.75 -24.39
N GLU A 880 20.40 -12.54 -24.44
CA GLU A 880 21.23 -12.02 -23.34
C GLU A 880 20.41 -11.72 -22.07
N GLU A 881 19.20 -11.18 -22.16
CA GLU A 881 18.33 -10.92 -20.99
C GLU A 881 17.99 -12.22 -20.22
N ILE A 882 17.57 -13.27 -20.93
CA ILE A 882 17.28 -14.58 -20.30
C ILE A 882 18.57 -15.26 -19.81
N LYS A 883 19.68 -15.08 -20.53
CA LYS A 883 21.01 -15.60 -20.15
C LYS A 883 21.58 -14.91 -18.92
N GLU A 884 21.38 -13.61 -18.71
CA GLU A 884 21.75 -12.91 -17.48
C GLU A 884 20.94 -13.45 -16.29
N HIS A 885 19.61 -13.51 -16.40
CA HIS A 885 18.71 -14.11 -15.40
C HIS A 885 19.13 -15.53 -15.00
N LEU A 886 19.41 -16.41 -15.98
CA LEU A 886 19.88 -17.78 -15.69
C LEU A 886 21.30 -17.82 -15.10
N ASN A 887 22.16 -16.84 -15.40
CA ASN A 887 23.48 -16.69 -14.77
C ASN A 887 23.42 -16.16 -13.34
N GLU A 888 22.38 -15.38 -12.98
CA GLU A 888 22.11 -15.04 -11.58
C GLU A 888 21.52 -16.24 -10.82
N GLN A 889 20.64 -17.02 -11.44
CA GLN A 889 20.03 -18.19 -10.79
C GLN A 889 20.98 -19.37 -10.57
N ILE A 890 21.84 -19.72 -11.54
CA ILE A 890 22.58 -20.99 -11.52
C ILE A 890 23.42 -21.19 -10.24
N ILE A 891 23.94 -20.14 -9.62
CA ILE A 891 24.73 -20.24 -8.38
C ILE A 891 23.93 -20.84 -7.20
N TYR A 892 22.60 -20.78 -7.25
CA TYR A 892 21.66 -21.28 -6.24
C TYR A 892 21.10 -22.69 -6.54
N PHE A 893 21.31 -23.23 -7.76
CA PHE A 893 20.93 -24.62 -8.09
C PHE A 893 21.79 -25.63 -7.29
N ASP A 894 21.42 -26.91 -7.30
CA ASP A 894 22.28 -27.94 -6.71
C ASP A 894 23.58 -28.14 -7.51
N ILE A 895 24.59 -28.78 -6.91
CA ILE A 895 25.93 -28.86 -7.49
C ILE A 895 26.03 -29.82 -8.70
N GLU A 896 25.06 -30.72 -8.88
CA GLU A 896 25.03 -31.67 -9.99
C GLU A 896 24.37 -31.02 -11.22
N THR A 897 23.24 -30.31 -11.02
CA THR A 897 22.62 -29.45 -12.04
C THR A 897 23.55 -28.31 -12.47
N GLN A 898 24.26 -27.67 -11.53
CA GLN A 898 25.27 -26.64 -11.85
C GLN A 898 26.34 -27.15 -12.83
N GLU A 899 26.84 -28.36 -12.61
CA GLU A 899 27.88 -28.99 -13.44
C GLU A 899 27.33 -29.48 -14.78
N GLU A 900 26.15 -30.11 -14.78
CA GLU A 900 25.53 -30.64 -16.00
C GLU A 900 25.16 -29.53 -16.99
N LEU A 901 24.51 -28.46 -16.54
CA LEU A 901 24.14 -27.34 -17.41
C LEU A 901 25.37 -26.60 -17.95
N ILE A 902 26.42 -26.40 -17.13
CA ILE A 902 27.67 -25.78 -17.58
C ILE A 902 28.43 -26.66 -18.59
N ARG A 903 28.42 -27.98 -18.40
CA ARG A 903 29.06 -28.95 -19.30
C ARG A 903 28.32 -29.06 -20.63
N LYS A 904 26.98 -29.06 -20.61
CA LYS A 904 26.13 -29.25 -21.79
C LYS A 904 25.90 -27.96 -22.57
N TYR A 905 25.84 -26.82 -21.89
CA TYR A 905 25.54 -25.51 -22.48
C TYR A 905 26.62 -24.45 -22.17
N PRO A 906 27.90 -24.70 -22.54
CA PRO A 906 29.01 -23.84 -22.16
C PRO A 906 28.98 -22.44 -22.78
N THR A 907 28.11 -22.16 -23.76
CA THR A 907 27.92 -20.82 -24.34
C THR A 907 27.03 -19.90 -23.50
N ILE A 908 26.14 -20.45 -22.67
CA ILE A 908 25.19 -19.68 -21.87
C ILE A 908 25.88 -19.09 -20.63
N PHE A 909 26.71 -19.87 -19.95
CA PHE A 909 27.23 -19.50 -18.62
C PHE A 909 28.53 -18.68 -18.67
N THR A 910 28.61 -17.62 -17.86
CA THR A 910 29.77 -16.70 -17.83
C THR A 910 31.06 -17.37 -17.36
N PRO A 911 32.25 -16.89 -17.78
CA PRO A 911 33.53 -17.39 -17.26
C PRO A 911 33.63 -17.31 -15.74
N ILE A 912 33.14 -16.22 -15.15
CA ILE A 912 33.16 -15.98 -13.69
C ILE A 912 32.31 -17.03 -12.94
N ASN A 913 31.13 -17.39 -13.45
CA ASN A 913 30.31 -18.43 -12.83
C ASN A 913 30.91 -19.82 -12.98
N LYS A 914 31.51 -20.13 -14.14
CA LYS A 914 32.28 -21.36 -14.35
C LYS A 914 33.44 -21.47 -13.36
N GLU A 915 34.24 -20.41 -13.20
CA GLU A 915 35.37 -20.37 -12.27
C GLU A 915 34.92 -20.54 -10.81
N LYS A 916 33.89 -19.79 -10.36
CA LYS A 916 33.30 -19.95 -9.02
C LYS A 916 32.82 -21.38 -8.75
N ILE A 917 32.16 -22.01 -9.72
CA ILE A 917 31.63 -23.38 -9.58
C ILE A 917 32.76 -24.41 -9.63
N GLN A 918 33.79 -24.21 -10.45
CA GLN A 918 35.01 -25.01 -10.42
C GLN A 918 35.78 -24.87 -9.10
N MET A 919 35.86 -23.67 -8.51
CA MET A 919 36.43 -23.46 -7.17
C MET A 919 35.61 -24.19 -6.10
N LYS A 920 34.27 -24.07 -6.13
CA LYS A 920 33.33 -24.79 -5.23
C LYS A 920 33.49 -26.31 -5.34
N LEU A 921 33.69 -26.85 -6.54
CA LEU A 921 33.99 -28.26 -6.78
C LEU A 921 35.38 -28.68 -6.26
N LYS A 922 36.42 -27.87 -6.50
CA LYS A 922 37.76 -28.08 -5.93
C LYS A 922 37.74 -27.98 -4.40
N ASP A 923 36.84 -27.20 -3.81
CA ASP A 923 36.71 -27.11 -2.37
C ASP A 923 36.01 -28.32 -1.75
N LEU A 924 35.00 -28.89 -2.42
CA LEU A 924 34.23 -30.05 -1.96
C LEU A 924 34.93 -31.39 -2.21
N TYR A 925 35.57 -31.56 -3.38
CA TYR A 925 36.11 -32.84 -3.86
C TYR A 925 37.60 -32.76 -4.26
N GLY A 926 38.32 -31.74 -3.80
CA GLY A 926 39.77 -31.63 -4.02
C GLY A 926 40.59 -32.47 -3.04
N ASP A 927 41.58 -33.18 -3.59
CA ASP A 927 42.62 -33.91 -2.86
C ASP A 927 43.26 -33.07 -1.75
N TYR A 928 43.44 -33.63 -0.54
CA TYR A 928 43.98 -32.89 0.59
C TYR A 928 44.85 -33.70 1.56
N LEU A 929 45.77 -33.00 2.23
CA LEU A 929 46.59 -33.54 3.32
C LEU A 929 46.09 -33.01 4.68
N ASP A 930 46.03 -33.91 5.65
CA ASP A 930 45.45 -33.73 6.99
C ASP A 930 46.37 -34.33 8.04
N ALA A 931 46.64 -33.57 9.12
CA ALA A 931 47.44 -34.00 10.25
C ALA A 931 46.59 -33.97 11.53
N HIS A 932 46.51 -35.10 12.23
CA HIS A 932 45.63 -35.31 13.37
C HIS A 932 46.39 -35.87 14.57
N SER A 933 46.05 -35.42 15.78
CA SER A 933 46.64 -35.88 17.05
C SER A 933 45.55 -36.07 18.10
N THR A 934 45.53 -37.24 18.74
CA THR A 934 44.60 -37.59 19.83
C THR A 934 45.38 -37.97 21.08
N LEU A 935 45.00 -37.39 22.21
CA LEU A 935 45.57 -37.68 23.52
C LEU A 935 44.44 -37.85 24.54
N SER A 936 44.42 -38.98 25.25
CA SER A 936 43.43 -39.27 26.30
C SER A 936 44.09 -39.65 27.62
N TYR A 937 43.54 -39.14 28.72
CA TYR A 937 43.94 -39.39 30.10
C TYR A 937 42.76 -39.95 30.91
N PHE A 938 43.04 -40.94 31.75
CA PHE A 938 42.09 -41.55 32.68
C PHE A 938 42.76 -41.66 34.05
N VAL A 939 42.13 -41.13 35.12
CA VAL A 939 42.69 -41.09 36.48
C VAL A 939 44.14 -40.53 36.48
N GLY A 940 44.36 -39.42 35.76
CA GLY A 940 45.65 -38.75 35.67
C GLY A 940 46.75 -39.45 34.85
N LYS A 941 46.55 -40.69 34.39
CA LYS A 941 47.52 -41.43 33.54
C LYS A 941 47.14 -41.30 32.06
N LYS A 942 48.15 -41.23 31.17
CA LYS A 942 47.93 -41.40 29.72
C LYS A 942 47.36 -42.79 29.45
N THR A 943 46.35 -42.89 28.59
CA THR A 943 45.74 -44.18 28.20
C THR A 943 45.69 -44.42 26.70
N ASN A 944 45.69 -43.36 25.89
CA ASN A 944 45.83 -43.46 24.44
C ASN A 944 46.52 -42.20 23.91
N PHE A 945 47.57 -42.37 23.12
CA PHE A 945 48.14 -41.33 22.28
C PHE A 945 48.27 -41.86 20.85
N GLN A 946 47.62 -41.17 19.91
CA GLN A 946 47.63 -41.55 18.51
C GLN A 946 47.74 -40.31 17.62
N ASN A 947 48.71 -40.31 16.71
CA ASN A 947 48.84 -39.32 15.64
C ASN A 947 48.55 -40.00 14.30
N TYR A 948 48.08 -39.24 13.31
CA TYR A 948 48.11 -39.69 11.92
C TYR A 948 48.31 -38.55 10.93
N LEU A 949 48.96 -38.87 9.82
CA LEU A 949 48.90 -38.11 8.58
C LEU A 949 47.95 -38.84 7.63
N LYS A 950 47.00 -38.12 7.03
CA LYS A 950 46.03 -38.64 6.07
C LYS A 950 46.09 -37.86 4.77
N TYR A 951 46.26 -38.56 3.67
CA TYR A 951 46.05 -38.02 2.32
C TYR A 951 44.73 -38.56 1.78
N SER A 952 43.77 -37.67 1.56
CA SER A 952 42.51 -38.00 0.88
C SER A 952 42.61 -37.67 -0.59
N HIS A 953 42.37 -38.67 -1.44
CA HIS A 953 42.16 -38.53 -2.88
C HIS A 953 40.67 -38.72 -3.22
N TYR A 954 40.13 -38.01 -4.21
CA TYR A 954 38.75 -38.23 -4.68
C TYR A 954 38.69 -38.81 -6.09
N ASP A 955 37.93 -39.90 -6.26
CA ASP A 955 37.76 -40.55 -7.56
C ASP A 955 36.80 -39.78 -8.50
N LYS A 956 36.73 -40.20 -9.77
CA LYS A 956 35.82 -39.62 -10.78
C LYS A 956 34.32 -39.77 -10.45
N LYS A 957 33.97 -40.53 -9.39
CA LYS A 957 32.60 -40.72 -8.87
C LYS A 957 32.40 -40.02 -7.51
N ARG A 958 33.35 -39.16 -7.10
CA ARG A 958 33.37 -38.38 -5.85
C ARG A 958 33.39 -39.23 -4.57
N ASN A 959 33.85 -40.47 -4.66
CA ASN A 959 34.21 -41.29 -3.50
C ASN A 959 35.59 -40.85 -2.98
N SER A 960 35.82 -40.88 -1.67
CA SER A 960 37.15 -40.61 -1.12
C SER A 960 37.95 -41.90 -0.91
N HIS A 961 39.25 -41.78 -1.17
CA HIS A 961 40.29 -42.78 -1.03
C HIS A 961 41.30 -42.20 -0.03
N ASP A 962 41.12 -42.54 1.24
CA ASP A 962 41.86 -41.98 2.36
C ASP A 962 43.04 -42.91 2.72
N PHE A 963 44.26 -42.43 2.50
CA PHE A 963 45.50 -43.14 2.84
C PHE A 963 46.11 -42.56 4.12
N PHE A 964 46.39 -43.42 5.09
CA PHE A 964 46.85 -43.02 6.43
C PHE A 964 48.24 -43.58 6.75
N VAL A 965 49.05 -42.77 7.41
CA VAL A 965 50.20 -43.20 8.20
C VAL A 965 49.90 -42.84 9.66
N LYS A 966 49.69 -43.84 10.52
CA LYS A 966 49.29 -43.68 11.92
C LYS A 966 50.41 -44.13 12.86
N HIS A 967 50.62 -43.39 13.94
CA HIS A 967 51.51 -43.70 15.05
C HIS A 967 50.68 -43.86 16.32
N LYS A 968 50.72 -45.03 16.96
CA LYS A 968 50.01 -45.31 18.22
C LYS A 968 51.01 -45.61 19.33
N GLU A 969 50.77 -45.12 20.54
CA GLU A 969 51.43 -45.62 21.76
C GLU A 969 50.48 -46.58 22.49
N LEU A 970 50.88 -47.85 22.62
CA LEU A 970 50.19 -48.83 23.45
C LEU A 970 50.74 -48.80 24.87
N TYR A 971 49.82 -48.68 25.82
CA TYR A 971 50.10 -48.70 27.26
C TYR A 971 49.78 -50.09 27.84
N SER A 972 50.50 -50.50 28.89
CA SER A 972 50.20 -51.74 29.61
C SER A 972 48.89 -51.65 30.40
N VAL A 973 48.14 -52.74 30.40
CA VAL A 973 46.95 -52.91 31.25
C VAL A 973 47.34 -53.00 32.74
N ASP A 974 48.58 -53.41 33.05
CA ASP A 974 49.09 -53.37 34.42
C ASP A 974 49.64 -51.98 34.76
N GLN A 975 48.78 -51.17 35.39
CA GLN A 975 49.04 -49.75 35.69
C GLN A 975 50.18 -49.49 36.70
N THR A 976 50.90 -50.54 37.13
CA THR A 976 52.09 -50.46 38.00
C THR A 976 53.40 -50.27 37.22
N SER A 977 53.41 -50.49 35.89
CA SER A 977 54.62 -50.44 35.07
C SER A 977 54.54 -49.41 33.94
N ASN A 978 55.61 -48.63 33.73
CA ASN A 978 55.73 -47.67 32.61
C ASN A 978 56.08 -48.35 31.27
N ASN A 979 55.58 -49.55 31.03
CA ASN A 979 55.80 -50.29 29.79
C ASN A 979 54.91 -49.71 28.68
N VAL A 980 55.54 -49.05 27.71
CA VAL A 980 54.93 -48.55 26.47
C VAL A 980 55.52 -49.32 25.29
N SER A 981 54.73 -49.54 24.24
CA SER A 981 55.28 -49.92 22.92
C SER A 981 54.55 -49.19 21.82
N THR A 982 55.30 -48.72 20.84
CA THR A 982 54.76 -47.92 19.72
C THR A 982 54.42 -48.82 18.53
N ILE A 983 53.36 -48.47 17.82
CA ILE A 983 52.92 -49.15 16.59
C ILE A 983 52.92 -48.13 15.45
N LEU A 984 53.43 -48.54 14.29
CA LEU A 984 53.26 -47.84 13.02
C LEU A 984 52.25 -48.59 12.16
N GLU A 985 51.19 -47.92 11.73
CA GLU A 985 50.16 -48.49 10.86
C GLU A 985 50.08 -47.71 9.54
N PHE A 986 50.10 -48.44 8.43
CA PHE A 986 49.68 -47.95 7.12
C PHE A 986 48.28 -48.46 6.84
N ALA A 987 47.35 -47.56 6.51
CA ALA A 987 45.96 -47.95 6.26
C ALA A 987 45.33 -47.22 5.08
N TYR A 988 44.31 -47.84 4.51
CA TYR A 988 43.49 -47.33 3.42
C TYR A 988 42.02 -47.41 3.83
N GLU A 989 41.25 -46.36 3.52
CA GLU A 989 39.80 -46.32 3.68
C GLU A 989 39.13 -45.78 2.41
N PHE A 990 38.16 -46.52 1.89
CA PHE A 990 37.21 -46.06 0.90
C PHE A 990 35.97 -45.49 1.59
N LYS A 991 35.50 -44.33 1.12
CA LYS A 991 34.22 -43.74 1.52
C LYS A 991 33.40 -43.39 0.28
N LYS A 992 32.23 -44.01 0.12
CA LYS A 992 31.31 -43.68 -0.98
C LYS A 992 30.84 -42.23 -0.88
N LYS A 993 30.66 -41.54 -2.03
CA LYS A 993 30.04 -40.19 -2.06
C LYS A 993 28.75 -40.21 -1.24
N GLN A 994 28.62 -39.27 -0.31
CA GLN A 994 27.35 -39.04 0.38
C GLN A 994 26.32 -38.54 -0.65
N SER A 995 25.12 -39.12 -0.60
CA SER A 995 24.00 -38.73 -1.45
C SER A 995 23.40 -37.42 -0.97
N ASP A 996 23.21 -36.46 -1.87
CA ASP A 996 22.53 -35.18 -1.57
C ASP A 996 21.03 -35.38 -1.27
N GLN A 997 20.46 -36.51 -1.70
CA GLN A 997 19.17 -36.98 -1.20
C GLN A 997 19.30 -37.50 0.23
N ILE A 998 18.76 -36.71 1.16
CA ILE A 998 18.52 -37.00 2.58
C ILE A 998 17.80 -38.35 2.72
N ASN A 999 18.11 -39.11 3.79
CA ASN A 999 17.61 -40.47 4.07
C ASN A 999 18.18 -41.61 3.20
N LYS A 1000 19.26 -41.43 2.43
CA LYS A 1000 19.98 -42.54 1.78
C LYS A 1000 21.20 -43.01 2.58
N PHE A 1001 21.42 -44.34 2.56
CA PHE A 1001 22.61 -44.96 3.13
C PHE A 1001 23.84 -44.81 2.21
N PHE A 1002 25.00 -44.58 2.80
CA PHE A 1002 26.31 -44.70 2.16
C PHE A 1002 27.24 -45.57 3.00
N TYR A 1003 28.27 -46.16 2.38
CA TYR A 1003 29.18 -47.11 3.04
C TYR A 1003 30.64 -46.68 3.02
N THR A 1004 31.37 -47.17 4.01
CA THR A 1004 32.83 -47.12 4.13
C THR A 1004 33.40 -48.54 4.21
N TYR A 1005 34.64 -48.72 3.80
CA TYR A 1005 35.43 -49.90 4.15
C TYR A 1005 36.91 -49.55 4.19
N GLY A 1006 37.70 -50.28 4.98
CA GLY A 1006 39.13 -50.03 5.09
C GLY A 1006 39.93 -51.24 5.53
N LEU A 1007 41.22 -51.19 5.23
CA LEU A 1007 42.22 -52.21 5.57
C LEU A 1007 43.49 -51.51 6.07
N GLY A 1008 44.14 -52.09 7.06
CA GLY A 1008 45.39 -51.59 7.62
C GLY A 1008 46.40 -52.70 7.90
N LEU A 1009 47.68 -52.36 7.76
CA LEU A 1009 48.81 -53.20 8.14
C LEU A 1009 49.60 -52.47 9.23
N GLU A 1010 49.75 -53.11 10.37
CA GLU A 1010 50.41 -52.56 11.56
C GLU A 1010 51.72 -53.30 11.85
N LYS A 1011 52.72 -52.57 12.33
CA LYS A 1011 54.02 -53.12 12.71
C LYS A 1011 54.48 -52.54 14.05
N ASP A 1012 54.93 -53.41 14.95
CA ASP A 1012 55.60 -53.01 16.19
C ASP A 1012 57.13 -52.89 16.03
N TRP A 1013 57.79 -52.22 16.98
CA TRP A 1013 59.25 -52.07 16.98
C TRP A 1013 60.02 -53.37 17.26
N SER A 1014 59.36 -54.46 17.66
CA SER A 1014 59.99 -55.79 17.71
C SER A 1014 60.05 -56.46 16.33
N GLY A 1015 59.41 -55.87 15.31
CA GLY A 1015 59.43 -56.32 13.93
C GLY A 1015 58.19 -57.10 13.50
N LYS A 1016 57.27 -57.35 14.42
CA LYS A 1016 56.09 -58.22 14.22
C LYS A 1016 54.93 -57.43 13.60
N PHE A 1017 54.16 -58.12 12.76
CA PHE A 1017 53.08 -57.56 11.95
C PHE A 1017 51.69 -57.98 12.44
N TYR A 1018 50.72 -57.10 12.26
CA TYR A 1018 49.30 -57.28 12.54
C TYR A 1018 48.50 -56.64 11.40
N TYR A 1019 47.22 -56.99 11.28
CA TYR A 1019 46.33 -56.41 10.26
C TYR A 1019 45.03 -55.93 10.90
N ASN A 1020 44.38 -54.97 10.27
CA ASN A 1020 43.02 -54.54 10.63
C ASN A 1020 42.13 -54.45 9.39
N ALA A 1021 40.82 -54.65 9.60
CA ALA A 1021 39.81 -54.53 8.57
C ALA A 1021 38.55 -53.90 9.16
N LYS A 1022 37.89 -53.01 8.41
CA LYS A 1022 36.61 -52.40 8.81
C LYS A 1022 35.64 -52.24 7.66
N GLY A 1023 34.35 -52.32 7.96
CA GLY A 1023 33.25 -51.96 7.07
C GLY A 1023 32.20 -51.14 7.82
N GLY A 1024 31.58 -50.17 7.17
CA GLY A 1024 30.61 -49.28 7.82
C GLY A 1024 29.48 -48.82 6.92
N ILE A 1025 28.33 -48.52 7.51
CA ILE A 1025 27.10 -48.06 6.89
C ILE A 1025 26.59 -46.84 7.64
N ASN A 1026 26.27 -45.77 6.93
CA ASN A 1026 25.97 -44.44 7.47
C ASN A 1026 24.73 -43.84 6.79
N MET A 1027 23.92 -43.11 7.56
CA MET A 1027 22.70 -42.43 7.11
C MET A 1027 22.58 -41.07 7.79
N VAL A 1028 22.27 -40.04 7.00
CA VAL A 1028 22.09 -38.66 7.46
C VAL A 1028 20.67 -38.21 7.16
N THR A 1029 20.00 -37.62 8.15
CA THR A 1029 18.63 -37.11 8.03
C THR A 1029 18.49 -35.72 8.67
N ASN A 1030 17.43 -34.98 8.31
CA ASN A 1030 17.14 -33.66 8.88
C ASN A 1030 16.79 -33.65 10.39
N LYS A 1031 16.86 -34.80 11.08
CA LYS A 1031 16.50 -34.95 12.52
C LYS A 1031 17.51 -35.78 13.31
N TYR A 1032 18.20 -36.71 12.66
CA TYR A 1032 19.17 -37.60 13.27
C TYR A 1032 20.22 -38.10 12.27
N ASN A 1033 21.39 -38.46 12.78
CA ASN A 1033 22.41 -39.23 12.08
C ASN A 1033 22.47 -40.63 12.68
N LEU A 1034 22.65 -41.65 11.83
CA LEU A 1034 22.79 -43.05 12.23
C LEU A 1034 24.02 -43.62 11.52
N SER A 1035 24.90 -44.29 12.25
CA SER A 1035 26.04 -45.00 11.69
C SER A 1035 26.25 -46.33 12.40
N THR A 1036 26.77 -47.31 11.66
CA THR A 1036 27.19 -48.58 12.22
C THR A 1036 28.42 -49.11 11.48
N ASN A 1037 29.43 -49.54 12.24
CA ASN A 1037 30.68 -50.09 11.74
C ASN A 1037 30.91 -51.49 12.35
N LEU A 1038 31.60 -52.34 11.61
CA LEU A 1038 32.12 -53.62 12.08
C LEU A 1038 33.63 -53.64 11.79
N GLU A 1039 34.43 -53.85 12.82
CA GLU A 1039 35.90 -53.73 12.77
C GLU A 1039 36.55 -54.99 13.35
N TYR A 1040 37.48 -55.61 12.62
CA TYR A 1040 38.31 -56.72 13.09
C TYR A 1040 39.74 -56.21 13.24
N ILE A 1041 40.18 -56.03 14.49
CA ILE A 1041 41.41 -55.29 14.83
C ILE A 1041 42.18 -56.01 15.96
N PRO A 1042 43.49 -55.79 16.11
CA PRO A 1042 44.21 -56.17 17.33
C PRO A 1042 43.69 -55.35 18.51
N ALA A 1043 43.44 -55.98 19.66
CA ALA A 1043 42.86 -55.28 20.81
C ALA A 1043 43.82 -54.22 21.38
N ASN A 1044 43.33 -53.00 21.63
CA ASN A 1044 44.16 -51.79 21.63
C ASN A 1044 44.89 -51.48 22.97
N PHE A 1045 45.75 -52.39 23.41
CA PHE A 1045 46.63 -52.25 24.58
C PHE A 1045 47.79 -53.27 24.49
N LEU A 1046 48.86 -53.06 25.25
CA LEU A 1046 50.16 -53.71 25.03
C LEU A 1046 50.12 -55.25 25.07
N GLU A 1047 49.38 -55.82 26.01
CA GLU A 1047 49.37 -57.27 26.25
C GLU A 1047 48.66 -58.05 25.13
N ALA A 1048 47.65 -57.49 24.45
CA ALA A 1048 47.01 -58.13 23.31
C ALA A 1048 47.92 -58.27 22.09
N TYR A 1049 48.75 -57.25 21.82
CA TYR A 1049 49.71 -57.29 20.71
C TYR A 1049 50.76 -58.37 20.98
N LYS A 1050 51.28 -58.48 22.22
CA LYS A 1050 52.15 -59.60 22.62
C LYS A 1050 51.47 -60.96 22.38
N GLU A 1051 50.25 -61.12 22.86
CA GLU A 1051 49.49 -62.38 22.86
C GLU A 1051 48.72 -62.75 21.56
N ASN A 1052 48.78 -61.92 20.51
CA ASN A 1052 47.95 -62.03 19.30
C ASN A 1052 46.43 -62.06 19.58
N VAL A 1053 45.94 -61.21 20.47
CA VAL A 1053 44.50 -61.09 20.76
C VAL A 1053 43.85 -60.07 19.82
N TYR A 1054 43.05 -60.58 18.90
CA TYR A 1054 42.17 -59.79 18.05
C TYR A 1054 40.78 -59.64 18.69
N GLN A 1055 40.11 -58.54 18.37
CA GLN A 1055 38.72 -58.27 18.69
C GLN A 1055 37.92 -58.03 17.42
N LEU A 1056 36.69 -58.55 17.38
CA LEU A 1056 35.65 -58.16 16.46
C LEU A 1056 34.75 -57.17 17.19
N GLN A 1057 34.82 -55.89 16.82
CA GLN A 1057 34.07 -54.81 17.43
C GLN A 1057 32.94 -54.37 16.51
N TRP A 1058 31.69 -54.45 16.98
CA TRP A 1058 30.53 -53.84 16.34
C TRP A 1058 30.20 -52.51 17.03
N ASN A 1059 30.23 -51.43 16.25
CA ASN A 1059 29.94 -50.07 16.70
C ASN A 1059 28.61 -49.61 16.09
N GLY A 1060 27.77 -48.96 16.88
CA GLY A 1060 26.58 -48.25 16.43
C GLY A 1060 26.52 -46.87 17.10
N ALA A 1061 26.23 -45.83 16.34
CA ALA A 1061 26.08 -44.47 16.86
C ALA A 1061 24.84 -43.80 16.29
N TYR A 1062 24.10 -43.10 17.14
CA TYR A 1062 22.86 -42.41 16.82
C TYR A 1062 22.84 -41.03 17.49
N ASN A 1063 22.92 -39.97 16.67
CA ASN A 1063 22.96 -38.59 17.16
C ASN A 1063 21.67 -37.89 16.74
N LYS A 1064 20.93 -37.32 17.69
CA LYS A 1064 19.60 -36.72 17.48
C LYS A 1064 19.58 -35.26 17.89
N TYR A 1065 19.15 -34.41 16.97
CA TYR A 1065 19.11 -32.96 17.14
C TYR A 1065 17.72 -32.51 17.61
N PHE A 1066 17.64 -31.96 18.83
CA PHE A 1066 16.47 -31.27 19.34
C PHE A 1066 16.72 -29.74 19.34
N LYS A 1067 15.66 -28.96 19.57
CA LYS A 1067 15.70 -27.49 19.45
C LYS A 1067 16.70 -26.79 20.39
N PHE A 1068 17.03 -27.39 21.53
CA PHE A 1068 17.90 -26.85 22.57
C PHE A 1068 18.85 -27.89 23.20
N LEU A 1069 18.79 -29.15 22.76
CA LEU A 1069 19.64 -30.26 23.19
C LEU A 1069 20.08 -31.09 21.98
N GLU A 1070 21.25 -31.68 22.06
CA GLU A 1070 21.73 -32.72 21.17
C GLU A 1070 22.00 -33.97 22.01
N VAL A 1071 21.57 -35.13 21.50
CA VAL A 1071 21.70 -36.42 22.20
C VAL A 1071 22.50 -37.36 21.31
N ASP A 1072 23.70 -37.73 21.75
CA ASP A 1072 24.54 -38.72 21.09
C ASP A 1072 24.46 -40.04 21.88
N SER A 1073 24.04 -41.12 21.24
CA SER A 1073 23.96 -42.45 21.85
C SER A 1073 24.84 -43.44 21.10
N TYR A 1074 25.62 -44.23 21.83
CA TYR A 1074 26.61 -45.16 21.30
C TYR A 1074 26.39 -46.57 21.85
N VAL A 1075 26.54 -47.56 20.98
CA VAL A 1075 26.53 -48.99 21.28
C VAL A 1075 27.84 -49.57 20.77
N ILE A 1076 28.59 -50.25 21.62
CA ILE A 1076 29.84 -50.93 21.26
C ILE A 1076 29.72 -52.37 21.74
N THR A 1077 30.00 -53.34 20.88
CA THR A 1077 30.04 -54.77 21.22
C THR A 1077 31.39 -55.34 20.82
N ASP A 1078 32.26 -55.60 21.79
CA ASP A 1078 33.55 -56.25 21.58
C ASP A 1078 33.42 -57.76 21.79
N TYR A 1079 33.73 -58.55 20.77
CA TYR A 1079 33.91 -59.99 20.88
C TYR A 1079 35.39 -60.35 20.72
N TYR A 1080 35.94 -61.14 21.64
CA TYR A 1080 37.34 -61.57 21.65
C TYR A 1080 37.42 -63.07 21.34
N PRO A 1081 37.61 -63.49 20.07
CA PRO A 1081 37.39 -64.89 19.67
C PRO A 1081 38.30 -65.88 20.39
N LYS A 1082 39.58 -65.53 20.60
CA LYS A 1082 40.57 -66.34 21.35
C LYS A 1082 40.14 -66.63 22.79
N LEU A 1083 39.31 -65.77 23.38
CA LEU A 1083 38.88 -65.83 24.79
C LEU A 1083 37.41 -66.23 24.96
N SER A 1084 36.63 -66.31 23.87
CA SER A 1084 35.15 -66.47 23.89
C SER A 1084 34.40 -65.42 24.73
N ASN A 1085 35.03 -64.27 24.98
CA ASN A 1085 34.46 -63.19 25.79
C ASN A 1085 33.70 -62.17 24.93
N VAL A 1086 32.57 -61.71 25.44
CA VAL A 1086 31.74 -60.64 24.88
C VAL A 1086 31.64 -59.51 25.89
N ASN A 1087 31.77 -58.28 25.40
CA ASN A 1087 31.55 -57.03 26.13
C ASN A 1087 30.53 -56.18 25.35
N ILE A 1088 29.45 -55.75 26.00
CA ILE A 1088 28.47 -54.81 25.43
C ILE A 1088 28.50 -53.53 26.26
N THR A 1089 28.76 -52.42 25.58
CA THR A 1089 28.86 -51.08 26.15
C THR A 1089 27.80 -50.18 25.52
N LEU A 1090 27.06 -49.46 26.36
CA LEU A 1090 26.07 -48.46 25.99
C LEU A 1090 26.52 -47.13 26.61
N SER A 1091 26.61 -46.06 25.82
CA SER A 1091 26.75 -44.68 26.33
C SER A 1091 25.65 -43.80 25.77
N SER A 1092 25.20 -42.81 26.55
CA SER A 1092 24.39 -41.71 26.04
C SER A 1092 24.84 -40.39 26.64
N LYS A 1093 25.08 -39.41 25.76
CA LYS A 1093 25.51 -38.05 26.08
C LYS A 1093 24.41 -37.06 25.71
N ILE A 1094 24.13 -36.14 26.62
CA ILE A 1094 23.18 -35.04 26.43
C ILE A 1094 23.95 -33.73 26.60
N LYS A 1095 23.97 -32.91 25.55
CA LYS A 1095 24.72 -31.64 25.49
C LYS A 1095 23.82 -30.51 24.96
N THR A 1096 24.16 -29.25 25.22
CA THR A 1096 23.31 -28.11 24.82
C THR A 1096 23.45 -27.79 23.32
N ALA A 1097 22.33 -27.63 22.61
CA ALA A 1097 22.36 -27.36 21.17
C ALA A 1097 22.79 -25.91 20.88
N SER A 1098 23.94 -25.75 20.22
CA SER A 1098 24.58 -24.45 19.98
C SER A 1098 24.36 -23.97 18.55
N ASN A 1099 23.17 -23.43 18.29
CA ASN A 1099 22.66 -22.97 16.98
C ASN A 1099 23.34 -21.69 16.44
N ARG A 1100 24.61 -21.44 16.78
CA ARG A 1100 25.47 -20.44 16.15
C ARG A 1100 26.84 -21.05 15.89
N GLU A 1101 27.29 -20.99 14.65
CA GLU A 1101 28.71 -21.16 14.36
C GLU A 1101 29.49 -20.00 14.99
N LYS A 1102 30.59 -20.36 15.65
CA LYS A 1102 31.53 -19.49 16.34
C LYS A 1102 32.84 -20.24 16.36
N ASN A 1103 33.94 -19.55 16.07
CA ASN A 1103 35.29 -20.12 16.03
C ASN A 1103 35.79 -20.57 17.42
N PHE A 1104 35.03 -20.28 18.48
CA PHE A 1104 35.19 -20.90 19.79
C PHE A 1104 33.81 -21.17 20.42
N LYS A 1105 33.60 -22.39 20.91
CA LYS A 1105 32.41 -22.85 21.64
C LYS A 1105 32.84 -23.58 22.91
N VAL A 1106 32.08 -23.41 23.98
CA VAL A 1106 32.18 -24.22 25.22
C VAL A 1106 30.80 -24.78 25.49
N ILE A 1107 30.69 -26.09 25.67
CA ILE A 1107 29.41 -26.82 25.74
C ILE A 1107 29.45 -27.75 26.98
N PRO A 1108 28.58 -27.54 27.98
CA PRO A 1108 28.40 -28.48 29.07
C PRO A 1108 27.60 -29.71 28.59
N TYR A 1109 27.95 -30.88 29.13
CA TYR A 1109 27.26 -32.14 28.85
C TYR A 1109 27.11 -33.01 30.09
N LEU A 1110 26.11 -33.89 30.05
CA LEU A 1110 25.94 -35.04 30.93
C LEU A 1110 26.15 -36.32 30.12
N GLU A 1111 26.85 -37.30 30.68
CA GLU A 1111 27.09 -38.60 30.02
C GLU A 1111 26.84 -39.74 31.01
N ALA A 1112 26.13 -40.78 30.56
CA ALA A 1112 25.82 -41.98 31.32
C ALA A 1112 26.18 -43.23 30.53
N PHE A 1113 26.76 -44.22 31.21
CA PHE A 1113 27.41 -45.38 30.60
C PHE A 1113 27.05 -46.67 31.35
N CYS A 1114 26.77 -47.72 30.59
CA CYS A 1114 26.48 -49.07 31.08
C CYS A 1114 27.32 -50.09 30.30
N GLN A 1115 27.97 -51.01 31.00
CA GLN A 1115 28.79 -52.09 30.42
C GLN A 1115 28.36 -53.43 31.02
N PHE A 1116 28.23 -54.43 30.16
CA PHE A 1116 27.84 -55.80 30.49
C PHE A 1116 28.81 -56.78 29.83
N SER A 1117 29.24 -57.84 30.52
CA SER A 1117 30.13 -58.85 29.97
C SER A 1117 29.80 -60.25 30.46
N ASN A 1118 30.04 -61.27 29.62
CA ASN A 1118 29.67 -62.67 29.86
C ASN A 1118 30.55 -63.40 30.90
N ILE A 1119 31.36 -62.69 31.69
CA ILE A 1119 32.26 -63.24 32.70
C ILE A 1119 31.56 -63.48 34.06
N SER A 1120 32.08 -64.43 34.84
CA SER A 1120 31.48 -64.82 36.12
C SER A 1120 31.66 -63.79 37.24
N GLU A 1121 32.84 -63.20 37.37
CA GLU A 1121 33.20 -62.19 38.40
C GLU A 1121 34.45 -61.38 37.97
N ARG A 1122 35.08 -60.59 38.85
CA ARG A 1122 36.22 -59.69 38.53
C ARG A 1122 37.52 -60.48 38.23
N VAL A 1123 37.58 -61.18 37.11
CA VAL A 1123 38.78 -61.86 36.63
C VAL A 1123 39.66 -60.88 35.84
N LYS A 1124 40.95 -60.79 36.19
CA LYS A 1124 41.98 -60.19 35.32
C LYS A 1124 42.25 -61.15 34.16
N VAL A 1125 41.31 -61.26 33.22
CA VAL A 1125 41.48 -62.10 32.03
C VAL A 1125 42.58 -61.46 31.20
N SER A 1126 43.77 -62.09 31.13
CA SER A 1126 44.78 -61.57 30.20
C SER A 1126 44.19 -61.64 28.78
N PRO A 1127 44.13 -60.53 28.03
CA PRO A 1127 44.73 -59.22 28.30
C PRO A 1127 43.73 -58.05 28.50
N VAL A 1128 42.44 -58.27 28.80
CA VAL A 1128 41.39 -57.24 28.89
C VAL A 1128 40.82 -57.10 30.32
N TYR A 1129 40.71 -55.88 30.85
CA TYR A 1129 39.84 -55.60 32.02
C TYR A 1129 38.36 -55.62 31.63
N LEU A 1130 37.80 -56.82 31.57
CA LEU A 1130 36.35 -57.01 31.48
C LEU A 1130 35.73 -56.91 32.87
N ILE A 1131 34.55 -56.30 32.95
CA ILE A 1131 33.77 -56.16 34.18
C ILE A 1131 32.35 -56.63 33.88
N LYS A 1132 31.85 -57.58 34.67
CA LYS A 1132 30.56 -58.26 34.48
C LYS A 1132 29.40 -57.29 34.29
N ASN A 1133 29.30 -56.31 35.19
CA ASN A 1133 28.42 -55.15 35.11
C ASN A 1133 29.22 -53.92 35.60
N ARG A 1134 29.24 -52.83 34.84
CA ARG A 1134 29.79 -51.53 35.27
C ARG A 1134 28.85 -50.41 34.84
N TYR A 1135 28.60 -49.47 35.75
CA TYR A 1135 27.78 -48.29 35.50
C TYR A 1135 28.53 -47.05 35.97
N PHE A 1136 28.63 -46.03 35.12
CA PHE A 1136 29.14 -44.73 35.54
C PHE A 1136 28.37 -43.58 34.89
N GLY A 1137 28.28 -42.47 35.60
CA GLY A 1137 27.56 -41.27 35.18
C GLY A 1137 28.28 -40.02 35.62
N GLY A 1138 28.32 -39.00 34.77
CA GLY A 1138 29.16 -37.83 35.01
C GLY A 1138 28.70 -36.57 34.30
N ALA A 1139 29.31 -35.47 34.72
CA ALA A 1139 29.14 -34.15 34.13
C ALA A 1139 30.49 -33.68 33.55
N GLY A 1140 30.43 -32.98 32.43
CA GLY A 1140 31.60 -32.55 31.70
C GLY A 1140 31.41 -31.26 30.91
N ILE A 1141 32.52 -30.77 30.41
CA ILE A 1141 32.59 -29.63 29.50
C ILE A 1141 33.46 -30.04 28.31
N GLU A 1142 33.00 -29.74 27.11
CA GLU A 1142 33.84 -29.72 25.91
C GLU A 1142 34.06 -28.28 25.44
N ALA A 1143 35.24 -28.02 24.87
CA ALA A 1143 35.60 -26.78 24.22
C ALA A 1143 36.06 -27.08 22.80
N ASN A 1144 35.46 -26.41 21.82
CA ASN A 1144 35.73 -26.57 20.40
C ASN A 1144 36.26 -25.24 19.86
N PHE A 1145 37.45 -25.25 19.26
CA PHE A 1145 38.06 -24.13 18.56
C PHE A 1145 38.21 -24.47 17.07
N GLY A 1146 37.88 -23.51 16.20
CA GLY A 1146 37.63 -23.73 14.78
C GLY A 1146 36.16 -24.05 14.48
N ASP A 1147 35.69 -23.59 13.32
CA ASP A 1147 34.43 -24.02 12.69
C ASP A 1147 34.70 -25.12 11.64
N ASP A 1148 33.70 -25.50 10.83
CA ASP A 1148 33.89 -26.60 9.87
C ASP A 1148 34.76 -26.26 8.64
N TYR A 1149 35.00 -24.96 8.39
CA TYR A 1149 35.84 -24.46 7.29
C TYR A 1149 37.26 -24.11 7.74
N SER A 1150 37.50 -24.04 9.06
CA SER A 1150 38.78 -23.69 9.67
C SER A 1150 39.87 -24.73 9.37
N LYS A 1151 41.03 -24.25 8.88
CA LYS A 1151 42.21 -25.10 8.59
C LYS A 1151 42.76 -25.82 9.82
N PHE A 1152 42.62 -25.21 11.00
CA PHE A 1152 42.97 -25.79 12.30
C PHE A 1152 41.70 -25.95 13.13
N LYS A 1153 41.51 -27.14 13.72
CA LYS A 1153 40.48 -27.41 14.71
C LYS A 1153 41.13 -28.02 15.96
N LEU A 1154 40.62 -27.64 17.13
CA LEU A 1154 41.02 -28.20 18.42
C LEU A 1154 39.77 -28.48 19.26
N HIS A 1155 39.54 -29.74 19.57
CA HIS A 1155 38.53 -30.20 20.51
C HIS A 1155 39.22 -30.65 21.80
N THR A 1156 38.82 -30.09 22.94
CA THR A 1156 39.18 -30.59 24.26
C THR A 1156 37.91 -30.92 25.04
N SER A 1157 37.97 -31.94 25.90
CA SER A 1157 36.88 -32.24 26.82
C SER A 1157 37.41 -32.79 28.13
N GLY A 1158 36.75 -32.43 29.23
CA GLY A 1158 37.03 -32.91 30.57
C GLY A 1158 35.73 -33.23 31.29
N ALA A 1159 35.69 -34.35 32.01
CA ALA A 1159 34.51 -34.78 32.75
C ALA A 1159 34.88 -35.56 34.01
N TYR A 1160 34.03 -35.42 35.03
CA TYR A 1160 34.11 -36.14 36.31
C TYR A 1160 32.93 -37.11 36.39
N TYR A 1161 33.23 -38.37 36.70
CA TYR A 1161 32.26 -39.47 36.73
C TYR A 1161 32.23 -40.12 38.11
N PHE A 1162 31.02 -40.44 38.58
CA PHE A 1162 30.79 -41.41 39.64
C PHE A 1162 30.69 -42.80 39.03
N ASP A 1163 31.37 -43.77 39.61
CA ASP A 1163 31.51 -45.12 39.04
C ASP A 1163 31.23 -46.20 40.10
N SER A 1164 30.38 -47.16 39.72
CA SER A 1164 30.14 -48.43 40.41
C SER A 1164 31.39 -49.21 40.82
N PHE A 1165 32.54 -48.96 40.18
CA PHE A 1165 33.76 -49.77 40.29
C PHE A 1165 34.94 -49.06 40.98
N GLU A 1166 35.34 -47.87 40.51
CA GLU A 1166 36.47 -47.10 41.08
C GLU A 1166 36.02 -45.94 42.00
N SER A 1167 34.74 -45.91 42.41
CA SER A 1167 34.03 -44.83 43.13
C SER A 1167 33.88 -43.52 42.33
N SER A 1168 34.97 -42.95 41.82
CA SER A 1168 34.94 -41.81 40.90
C SER A 1168 36.21 -41.70 40.06
N PHE A 1169 36.12 -41.08 38.87
CA PHE A 1169 37.28 -40.80 38.04
C PHE A 1169 37.14 -39.52 37.21
N ILE A 1170 38.30 -38.99 36.78
CA ILE A 1170 38.39 -37.92 35.78
C ILE A 1170 38.86 -38.50 34.45
N ASN A 1171 38.21 -38.09 33.38
CA ASN A 1171 38.62 -38.34 31.99
C ASN A 1171 38.91 -36.99 31.31
N PHE A 1172 40.03 -36.91 30.59
CA PHE A 1172 40.37 -35.76 29.75
C PHE A 1172 40.79 -36.22 28.36
N ARG A 1173 40.23 -35.60 27.32
CA ARG A 1173 40.54 -35.89 25.92
C ARG A 1173 40.89 -34.60 25.18
N MET A 1174 41.99 -34.63 24.43
CA MET A 1174 42.36 -33.61 23.45
C MET A 1174 42.45 -34.24 22.07
N ASN A 1175 41.90 -33.55 21.07
CA ASN A 1175 41.99 -33.89 19.65
C ASN A 1175 42.31 -32.60 18.87
N SER A 1176 43.40 -32.60 18.10
CA SER A 1176 43.74 -31.52 17.17
C SER A 1176 43.83 -32.03 15.74
N HIS A 1177 43.42 -31.18 14.80
CA HIS A 1177 43.32 -31.46 13.36
C HIS A 1177 43.84 -30.24 12.58
N TYR A 1178 44.72 -30.47 11.61
CA TYR A 1178 45.29 -29.42 10.76
C TYR A 1178 45.31 -29.85 9.27
N LYS A 1179 44.46 -29.20 8.47
CA LYS A 1179 44.33 -29.43 7.03
C LYS A 1179 45.29 -28.52 6.26
N MET A 1180 46.41 -29.09 5.82
CA MET A 1180 47.58 -28.32 5.38
C MET A 1180 47.43 -27.72 3.98
N LEU A 1181 47.06 -28.54 3.00
CA LEU A 1181 46.96 -28.15 1.58
C LEU A 1181 45.81 -28.91 0.90
N LYS A 1182 45.21 -28.27 -0.12
CA LYS A 1182 44.49 -28.95 -1.21
C LYS A 1182 45.39 -28.92 -2.45
N ARG A 1183 45.48 -30.01 -3.21
CA ARG A 1183 46.25 -30.03 -4.46
C ARG A 1183 45.40 -29.52 -5.61
N VAL A 1184 45.95 -28.62 -6.43
CA VAL A 1184 45.29 -28.19 -7.66
C VAL A 1184 45.40 -29.31 -8.70
N ILE A 1185 44.25 -29.74 -9.20
CA ILE A 1185 44.07 -30.43 -10.49
C ILE A 1185 43.59 -29.37 -11.48
#